data_AF-A0A3C1WI37-F1
#
_entry.id   AF-A0A3C1WI37-F1
#
_cell.length_a   1.000
_cell.length_b   1.000
_cell.length_c   1.000
_cell.angle_alpha   90.00
_cell.angle_beta   90.00
_cell.angle_gamma   90.00
#
_symmetry.space_group_name_H-M   'P 1'
#
loop_
_entity.id
_entity.type
_entity.pdbx_description
1 polymer ?
#
loop_
_entity_poly.entity_id
_entity_poly.type
_entity_poly.pdbx_seq_one_letter_code
_entity_poly.pdbx_strand_id
1 'polypeptide(L)'
;MSKQELYTSAAAKYWRDTLSDRLPSEWRKNVDEFEADITLKKMGKVDHKLFAETRLRMGAYGQRYDNGHRYDGKTVRDIPFPEEFKGPETYWDAPGMQRIKLPWGGLTPDQMDLFADLAEEYSDGICHITTRQAIQLHYIHIENCPSMYRRLGALGITTREACGNAVRNVSADPMTGVSPTEAFDVTPYAQAIFEFLLGHPDAQDFGRKFKIALSGDKEGSSGLVNIHDLGLIARIKDGKRGFEFYVGGGLGAVPYAAKLFSDFVSEEEILPLSQAVCRIYARHGEKKKRHRARIKFLIADLGFEKFRDMVIEERAKLPHDPRWTAYLKDLNKLDEKPSRPAGSGLKCTGDAAFDFWVKTNVKPQKQKGYVAVLVTLPLGDITSNQMRNLADICRKYINDTVRTVAEQNLLLRWVSENDVAALYAELKAVGLHLPGAESILDVTACPGTDTCKLGVSSSRGLAGEMRSRLYAKGAAIDPAIRDLRIKISGCFNSCSHHHIADIGFYGISRNVGGYVVPHFQMVLGGQFQNNGGAYGIGVGGIASKAVPAVVERLTGLYLESRNKDENFRTWVERTGKATIMQSLQDLLEVPAYEKDKSFYVDWGDVREYSVKDKGIGECAGEIVTLTDFGLKAADRELFDAQLRFEGGDATSAGSRAYRAMVLAAQGLLKGKDPDVPENADVVMERFTKEFHDTGVFNDPYAGPKFAQYYFQAHGHRGQGLDKDKTSLLLHEAQLFVEACHSCYARMSLTETKEAVA
;
A
#
# COMPACT_ATOMS: atom_id res chain seq x y z
N MET A 1 -8.60 -4.73 -34.70
CA MET A 1 -8.73 -5.09 -33.28
C MET A 1 -8.42 -6.56 -33.11
N SER A 2 -7.51 -6.92 -32.22
CA SER A 2 -7.24 -8.32 -31.86
C SER A 2 -8.44 -8.95 -31.13
N LYS A 3 -8.53 -10.28 -31.08
CA LYS A 3 -9.56 -10.97 -30.27
C LYS A 3 -9.52 -10.50 -28.81
N GLN A 4 -8.32 -10.28 -28.25
CA GLN A 4 -8.12 -9.77 -26.90
C GLN A 4 -8.76 -8.38 -26.72
N GLU A 5 -8.54 -7.45 -27.66
CA GLU A 5 -9.12 -6.09 -27.61
C GLU A 5 -10.65 -6.08 -27.71
N LEU A 6 -11.23 -7.00 -28.48
CA LEU A 6 -12.69 -7.19 -28.57
C LEU A 6 -13.27 -7.73 -27.25
N TYR A 7 -12.60 -8.69 -26.61
CA TYR A 7 -13.04 -9.23 -25.32
C TYR A 7 -12.90 -8.22 -24.17
N THR A 8 -11.77 -7.50 -24.09
CA THR A 8 -11.54 -6.50 -23.05
C THR A 8 -12.52 -5.34 -23.16
N SER A 9 -12.79 -4.84 -24.38
CA SER A 9 -13.74 -3.75 -24.59
C SER A 9 -15.20 -4.17 -24.33
N ALA A 10 -15.60 -5.37 -24.72
CA ALA A 10 -16.94 -5.90 -24.43
C ALA A 10 -17.16 -6.14 -22.93
N ALA A 11 -16.18 -6.73 -22.24
CA ALA A 11 -16.25 -6.96 -20.79
C ALA A 11 -16.24 -5.63 -20.00
N ALA A 12 -15.39 -4.68 -20.39
CA ALA A 12 -15.35 -3.36 -19.77
C ALA A 12 -16.69 -2.62 -19.92
N LYS A 13 -17.30 -2.66 -21.11
CA LYS A 13 -18.63 -2.12 -21.34
C LYS A 13 -19.69 -2.83 -20.51
N TYR A 14 -19.69 -4.17 -20.50
CA TYR A 14 -20.63 -4.97 -19.71
C TYR A 14 -20.61 -4.59 -18.22
N TRP A 15 -19.43 -4.55 -17.59
CA TRP A 15 -19.32 -4.21 -16.18
C TRP A 15 -19.64 -2.74 -15.91
N ARG A 16 -19.29 -1.83 -16.83
CA ARG A 16 -19.68 -0.42 -16.74
C ARG A 16 -21.20 -0.28 -16.71
N ASP A 17 -21.90 -0.93 -17.63
CA ASP A 17 -23.35 -0.81 -17.74
C ASP A 17 -24.04 -1.52 -16.55
N THR A 18 -23.60 -2.73 -16.21
CA THR A 18 -24.25 -3.60 -15.19
C THR A 18 -24.03 -3.15 -13.75
N LEU A 19 -22.89 -2.52 -13.44
CA LEU A 19 -22.54 -2.13 -12.07
C LEU A 19 -22.63 -0.63 -11.81
N SER A 20 -22.96 0.19 -12.82
CA SER A 20 -22.97 1.66 -12.75
C SER A 20 -23.71 2.24 -11.53
N ASP A 21 -24.80 1.61 -11.09
CA ASP A 21 -25.63 2.05 -9.96
C ASP A 21 -25.24 1.45 -8.60
N ARG A 22 -24.27 0.54 -8.57
CA ARG A 22 -23.79 -0.13 -7.35
C ARG A 22 -22.55 0.53 -6.75
N LEU A 23 -21.93 1.46 -7.47
CA LEU A 23 -20.74 2.16 -7.02
C LEU A 23 -21.11 3.50 -6.38
N PRO A 24 -20.42 3.92 -5.29
CA PRO A 24 -20.42 5.30 -4.88
C PRO A 24 -20.06 6.21 -6.06
N SER A 25 -20.78 7.32 -6.23
CA SER A 25 -20.66 8.22 -7.39
C SER A 25 -19.22 8.68 -7.63
N GLU A 26 -18.51 9.04 -6.57
CA GLU A 26 -17.11 9.46 -6.62
C GLU A 26 -16.18 8.34 -7.08
N TRP A 27 -16.45 7.10 -6.68
CA TRP A 27 -15.61 5.97 -7.06
C TRP A 27 -15.84 5.58 -8.51
N ARG A 28 -17.09 5.58 -8.97
CA ARG A 28 -17.42 5.42 -10.39
C ARG A 28 -16.68 6.44 -11.23
N LYS A 29 -16.77 7.72 -10.84
CA LYS A 29 -16.04 8.82 -11.48
C LYS A 29 -14.55 8.53 -11.55
N ASN A 30 -13.89 8.14 -10.45
CA ASN A 30 -12.47 7.81 -10.46
C ASN A 30 -12.09 6.66 -11.42
N VAL A 31 -12.96 5.66 -11.58
CA VAL A 31 -12.71 4.55 -12.50
C VAL A 31 -12.87 4.99 -13.95
N ASP A 32 -13.92 5.73 -14.27
CA ASP A 32 -14.15 6.29 -15.61
C ASP A 32 -13.00 7.23 -16.00
N GLU A 33 -12.56 8.04 -15.05
CA GLU A 33 -11.42 8.93 -15.17
C GLU A 33 -10.12 8.20 -15.49
N PHE A 34 -9.84 7.09 -14.80
CA PHE A 34 -8.66 6.28 -15.07
C PHE A 34 -8.73 5.57 -16.43
N GLU A 35 -9.93 5.15 -16.86
CA GLU A 35 -10.14 4.57 -18.19
C GLU A 35 -9.94 5.61 -19.32
N ALA A 36 -10.37 6.85 -19.11
CA ALA A 36 -10.06 7.96 -20.00
C ALA A 36 -8.55 8.23 -20.05
N ASP A 37 -7.86 8.21 -18.91
CA ASP A 37 -6.40 8.38 -18.85
C ASP A 37 -5.65 7.31 -19.64
N ILE A 38 -6.10 6.05 -19.58
CA ILE A 38 -5.56 4.95 -20.38
C ILE A 38 -5.71 5.27 -21.88
N THR A 39 -6.88 5.76 -22.29
CA THR A 39 -7.17 6.11 -23.68
C THR A 39 -6.30 7.27 -24.16
N LEU A 40 -6.24 8.35 -23.38
CA LEU A 40 -5.40 9.51 -23.68
C LEU A 40 -3.91 9.15 -23.73
N LYS A 41 -3.46 8.21 -22.88
CA LYS A 41 -2.08 7.75 -22.90
C LYS A 41 -1.73 6.99 -24.19
N LYS A 42 -2.62 6.12 -24.68
CA LYS A 42 -2.46 5.45 -25.98
C LYS A 42 -2.42 6.43 -27.17
N MET A 43 -3.13 7.55 -27.05
CA MET A 43 -3.10 8.62 -28.06
C MET A 43 -1.83 9.48 -27.99
N GLY A 44 -0.90 9.20 -27.08
CA GLY A 44 0.29 10.03 -26.86
C GLY A 44 0.01 11.38 -26.20
N LYS A 45 -1.19 11.59 -25.66
CA LYS A 45 -1.63 12.86 -25.06
C LYS A 45 -1.27 13.03 -23.57
N VAL A 46 -0.73 12.00 -22.92
CA VAL A 46 -0.34 12.05 -21.50
C VAL A 46 1.13 11.69 -21.34
N ASP A 47 1.89 12.53 -20.63
CA ASP A 47 3.28 12.26 -20.30
C ASP A 47 3.44 10.95 -19.48
N HIS A 48 4.58 10.27 -19.67
CA HIS A 48 4.86 9.00 -19.01
C HIS A 48 4.96 9.11 -17.48
N LYS A 49 5.53 10.18 -16.94
CA LYS A 49 5.67 10.37 -15.47
C LYS A 49 4.32 10.64 -14.84
N LEU A 50 3.53 11.50 -15.47
CA LEU A 50 2.19 11.83 -15.02
C LEU A 50 1.27 10.60 -15.04
N PHE A 51 1.30 9.82 -16.11
CA PHE A 51 0.54 8.57 -16.18
C PHE A 51 1.05 7.54 -15.16
N ALA A 52 2.38 7.44 -14.96
CA ALA A 52 2.96 6.55 -13.95
C ALA A 52 2.45 6.85 -12.55
N GLU A 53 2.47 8.12 -12.10
CA GLU A 53 1.93 8.47 -10.78
C GLU A 53 0.43 8.21 -10.69
N THR A 54 -0.33 8.51 -11.75
CA THR A 54 -1.78 8.26 -11.80
C THR A 54 -2.10 6.77 -11.62
N ARG A 55 -1.48 5.89 -12.42
CA ARG A 55 -1.71 4.45 -12.30
C ARG A 55 -1.24 3.90 -10.96
N LEU A 56 -0.15 4.43 -10.41
CA LEU A 56 0.34 4.06 -9.09
C LEU A 56 -0.66 4.48 -8.01
N ARG A 57 -1.29 5.65 -8.12
CA ARG A 57 -2.40 6.01 -7.23
C ARG A 57 -3.59 5.09 -7.41
N MET A 58 -3.81 4.49 -8.57
CA MET A 58 -4.85 3.45 -8.74
C MET A 58 -4.41 2.05 -8.30
N GLY A 59 -3.24 1.89 -7.67
CA GLY A 59 -2.75 0.61 -7.19
C GLY A 59 -2.02 -0.23 -8.25
N ALA A 60 -1.92 0.26 -9.48
CA ALA A 60 -1.33 -0.44 -10.62
C ALA A 60 0.18 -0.19 -10.73
N TYR A 61 0.97 -1.22 -10.47
CA TYR A 61 2.41 -1.15 -10.24
C TYR A 61 3.16 -2.09 -11.21
N GLY A 62 4.31 -1.67 -11.75
CA GLY A 62 5.10 -2.51 -12.65
C GLY A 62 5.88 -3.62 -11.94
N GLN A 63 6.04 -4.77 -12.60
CA GLN A 63 6.75 -5.95 -12.13
C GLN A 63 8.16 -6.07 -12.72
N ARG A 64 8.94 -7.03 -12.20
CA ARG A 64 10.39 -7.18 -12.49
C ARG A 64 10.70 -7.31 -13.99
N TYR A 65 9.89 -8.03 -14.75
CA TYR A 65 10.14 -8.31 -16.18
C TYR A 65 9.49 -7.31 -17.15
N ASP A 66 8.88 -6.25 -16.62
CA ASP A 66 8.23 -5.21 -17.43
C ASP A 66 9.23 -4.30 -18.16
N ASN A 67 10.52 -4.56 -18.00
CA ASN A 67 11.63 -3.87 -18.66
C ASN A 67 11.98 -4.45 -20.04
N GLY A 68 11.18 -5.38 -20.58
CA GLY A 68 11.41 -5.92 -21.93
C GLY A 68 12.38 -7.08 -21.97
N HIS A 69 12.83 -7.58 -20.82
CA HIS A 69 13.76 -8.70 -20.78
C HIS A 69 13.15 -9.85 -19.98
N ARG A 70 13.09 -11.05 -20.59
CA ARG A 70 12.68 -12.27 -19.92
C ARG A 70 13.64 -13.39 -20.20
N TYR A 71 13.89 -14.20 -19.19
CA TYR A 71 14.65 -15.43 -19.36
C TYR A 71 13.74 -16.53 -19.94
N ASP A 72 14.11 -17.10 -21.08
CA ASP A 72 13.32 -18.14 -21.78
C ASP A 72 13.62 -19.57 -21.29
N GLY A 73 14.38 -19.70 -20.20
CA GLY A 73 14.89 -20.99 -19.71
C GLY A 73 16.30 -21.33 -20.21
N LYS A 74 16.89 -20.54 -21.12
CA LYS A 74 18.26 -20.71 -21.61
C LYS A 74 19.06 -19.41 -21.57
N THR A 75 18.50 -18.32 -22.07
CA THR A 75 19.14 -17.01 -22.16
C THR A 75 18.17 -15.89 -21.84
N VAL A 76 18.68 -14.72 -21.44
CA VAL A 76 17.85 -13.51 -21.40
C VAL A 76 17.51 -13.15 -22.85
N ARG A 77 16.22 -13.01 -23.13
CA ARG A 77 15.66 -12.60 -24.42
C ARG A 77 15.01 -11.24 -24.28
N ASP A 78 15.09 -10.47 -25.35
CA ASP A 78 14.24 -9.30 -25.52
C ASP A 78 12.81 -9.76 -25.81
N ILE A 79 11.86 -9.23 -25.06
CA ILE A 79 10.44 -9.34 -25.36
C ILE A 79 10.12 -8.15 -26.26
N PRO A 80 9.70 -8.37 -27.51
CA PRO A 80 9.28 -7.29 -28.38
C PRO A 80 7.96 -6.73 -27.85
N PHE A 81 8.05 -5.67 -27.07
CA PHE A 81 6.91 -4.84 -26.73
C PHE A 81 6.80 -3.71 -27.77
N PRO A 82 5.59 -3.18 -28.05
CA PRO A 82 5.46 -1.92 -28.76
C PRO A 82 6.33 -0.86 -28.05
N GLU A 83 6.94 0.09 -28.79
CA GLU A 83 7.76 1.18 -28.24
C GLU A 83 6.94 2.23 -27.44
N GLU A 84 5.99 1.76 -26.62
CA GLU A 84 5.13 2.57 -25.78
C GLU A 84 5.28 2.13 -24.32
N PHE A 85 5.59 3.10 -23.44
CA PHE A 85 5.73 2.88 -22.01
C PHE A 85 4.51 3.36 -21.24
N LYS A 86 4.10 2.62 -20.20
CA LYS A 86 3.13 3.09 -19.18
C LYS A 86 3.77 3.66 -17.92
N GLY A 87 5.08 3.83 -17.91
CA GLY A 87 5.86 4.46 -16.85
C GLY A 87 7.35 4.18 -17.02
N PRO A 88 8.19 4.57 -16.05
CA PRO A 88 9.64 4.36 -16.13
C PRO A 88 9.97 2.87 -16.35
N GLU A 89 10.60 2.55 -17.48
CA GLU A 89 11.02 1.18 -17.84
C GLU A 89 9.88 0.15 -17.68
N THR A 90 8.66 0.53 -18.04
CA THR A 90 7.48 -0.35 -17.98
C THR A 90 6.76 -0.30 -19.30
N TYR A 91 6.87 -1.35 -20.09
CA TYR A 91 6.17 -1.45 -21.36
C TYR A 91 4.65 -1.46 -21.16
N TRP A 92 3.92 -0.86 -22.12
CA TRP A 92 2.47 -0.72 -22.05
C TRP A 92 1.76 -2.07 -21.85
N ASP A 93 2.16 -3.07 -22.63
CA ASP A 93 1.57 -4.41 -22.68
C ASP A 93 2.08 -5.34 -21.54
N ALA A 94 3.10 -4.93 -20.78
CA ALA A 94 3.64 -5.74 -19.70
C ALA A 94 2.69 -5.80 -18.49
N PRO A 95 2.26 -6.96 -18.00
CA PRO A 95 1.26 -7.04 -16.94
C PRO A 95 1.81 -6.61 -15.57
N GLY A 96 0.97 -5.94 -14.76
CA GLY A 96 1.36 -5.33 -13.50
C GLY A 96 0.87 -6.06 -12.25
N MET A 97 1.30 -5.58 -11.08
CA MET A 97 0.69 -5.89 -9.78
C MET A 97 -0.41 -4.87 -9.46
N GLN A 98 -1.54 -5.34 -8.94
CA GLN A 98 -2.61 -4.51 -8.40
C GLN A 98 -2.65 -4.62 -6.89
N ARG A 99 -2.50 -3.50 -6.20
CA ARG A 99 -2.70 -3.43 -4.75
C ARG A 99 -4.08 -2.87 -4.43
N ILE A 100 -4.79 -3.56 -3.56
CA ILE A 100 -6.18 -3.27 -3.22
C ILE A 100 -6.24 -2.87 -1.74
N LYS A 101 -6.85 -1.73 -1.41
CA LYS A 101 -6.94 -1.24 -0.02
C LYS A 101 -8.00 -2.01 0.74
N LEU A 102 -7.67 -2.41 1.95
CA LEU A 102 -8.57 -3.02 2.93
C LEU A 102 -8.33 -2.30 4.26
N PRO A 103 -9.02 -1.17 4.51
CA PRO A 103 -8.83 -0.44 5.77
C PRO A 103 -8.99 -1.41 6.94
N TRP A 104 -8.16 -1.25 7.98
CA TRP A 104 -8.09 -2.11 9.18
C TRP A 104 -7.97 -3.63 8.91
N GLY A 105 -7.68 -4.02 7.66
CA GLY A 105 -7.54 -5.39 7.21
C GLY A 105 -8.83 -6.16 7.00
N GLY A 106 -9.97 -5.49 6.86
CA GLY A 106 -11.28 -6.12 6.76
C GLY A 106 -11.64 -6.80 5.47
N LEU A 107 -12.33 -7.95 5.58
CA LEU A 107 -12.94 -8.68 4.48
C LEU A 107 -14.26 -9.31 4.90
N THR A 108 -15.29 -9.23 4.05
CA THR A 108 -16.50 -10.05 4.17
C THR A 108 -16.40 -11.31 3.29
N PRO A 109 -17.17 -12.38 3.55
CA PRO A 109 -17.21 -13.55 2.66
C PRO A 109 -17.55 -13.22 1.20
N ASP A 110 -18.46 -12.27 0.96
CA ASP A 110 -18.83 -11.85 -0.40
C ASP A 110 -17.67 -11.14 -1.11
N GLN A 111 -16.89 -10.34 -0.37
CA GLN A 111 -15.67 -9.74 -0.90
C GLN A 111 -14.61 -10.82 -1.19
N MET A 112 -14.50 -11.86 -0.36
CA MET A 112 -13.60 -13.00 -0.60
C MET A 112 -13.95 -13.76 -1.88
N ASP A 113 -15.24 -14.00 -2.14
CA ASP A 113 -15.70 -14.59 -3.40
C ASP A 113 -15.30 -13.73 -4.60
N LEU A 114 -15.48 -12.41 -4.50
CA LEU A 114 -15.01 -11.50 -5.54
C LEU A 114 -13.49 -11.58 -5.72
N PHE A 115 -12.70 -11.60 -4.66
CA PHE A 115 -11.25 -11.74 -4.78
C PHE A 115 -10.86 -13.05 -5.48
N ALA A 116 -11.56 -14.15 -5.20
CA ALA A 116 -11.37 -15.42 -5.88
C ALA A 116 -11.64 -15.29 -7.39
N ASP A 117 -12.76 -14.68 -7.78
CA ASP A 117 -13.12 -14.44 -9.19
C ASP A 117 -12.06 -13.56 -9.88
N LEU A 118 -11.66 -12.46 -9.26
CA LEU A 118 -10.68 -11.53 -9.83
C LEU A 118 -9.30 -12.17 -10.01
N ALA A 119 -8.89 -13.02 -9.07
CA ALA A 119 -7.63 -13.74 -9.15
C ALA A 119 -7.66 -14.77 -10.29
N GLU A 120 -8.77 -15.49 -10.46
CA GLU A 120 -8.95 -16.48 -11.52
C GLU A 120 -9.05 -15.85 -12.91
N GLU A 121 -9.80 -14.75 -13.04
CA GLU A 121 -10.08 -14.12 -14.34
C GLU A 121 -8.96 -13.22 -14.87
N TYR A 122 -8.25 -12.51 -13.98
CA TYR A 122 -7.31 -11.46 -14.38
C TYR A 122 -5.86 -11.69 -13.93
N SER A 123 -5.62 -12.64 -13.03
CA SER A 123 -4.33 -12.87 -12.37
C SER A 123 -3.85 -14.31 -12.60
N ASP A 124 -3.02 -14.82 -11.70
CA ASP A 124 -2.49 -16.19 -11.70
C ASP A 124 -3.24 -17.13 -10.74
N GLY A 125 -4.46 -16.76 -10.32
CA GLY A 125 -5.27 -17.53 -9.37
C GLY A 125 -4.83 -17.39 -7.91
N ILE A 126 -3.91 -16.46 -7.59
CA ILE A 126 -3.39 -16.24 -6.24
C ILE A 126 -3.79 -14.86 -5.70
N CYS A 127 -4.32 -14.82 -4.48
CA CYS A 127 -4.45 -13.61 -3.68
C CYS A 127 -3.30 -13.55 -2.66
N HIS A 128 -2.48 -12.51 -2.71
CA HIS A 128 -1.38 -12.33 -1.76
C HIS A 128 -1.75 -11.33 -0.66
N ILE A 129 -1.79 -11.80 0.59
CA ILE A 129 -1.97 -10.97 1.78
C ILE A 129 -0.66 -10.25 2.12
N THR A 130 -0.75 -8.96 2.38
CA THR A 130 0.43 -8.11 2.59
C THR A 130 0.64 -7.75 4.05
N THR A 131 1.87 -7.37 4.40
CA THR A 131 2.25 -6.87 5.73
C THR A 131 1.56 -5.55 6.16
N ARG A 132 0.73 -4.98 5.29
CA ARG A 132 -0.09 -3.79 5.54
C ARG A 132 -1.59 -4.08 5.47
N GLN A 133 -1.98 -5.35 5.64
CA GLN A 133 -3.38 -5.74 5.69
C GLN A 133 -4.15 -5.34 4.43
N ALA A 134 -3.58 -5.68 3.28
CA ALA A 134 -4.11 -5.40 1.95
C ALA A 134 -3.90 -6.66 1.08
N ILE A 135 -4.59 -6.74 -0.06
CA ILE A 135 -4.41 -7.82 -1.04
C ILE A 135 -3.62 -7.31 -2.25
N GLN A 136 -2.74 -8.15 -2.78
CA GLN A 136 -2.10 -7.98 -4.08
C GLN A 136 -2.53 -9.09 -5.03
N LEU A 137 -2.86 -8.70 -6.26
CA LEU A 137 -3.01 -9.59 -7.41
C LEU A 137 -1.90 -9.27 -8.41
N HIS A 138 -1.30 -10.29 -9.02
CA HIS A 138 -0.16 -10.13 -9.93
C HIS A 138 -0.56 -10.44 -11.38
N TYR A 139 0.23 -9.96 -12.34
CA TYR A 139 0.05 -10.26 -13.76
C TYR A 139 -1.22 -9.71 -14.41
N ILE A 140 -1.73 -8.57 -13.91
CA ILE A 140 -2.93 -7.93 -14.44
C ILE A 140 -2.57 -6.92 -15.54
N HIS A 141 -3.16 -7.09 -16.72
CA HIS A 141 -3.04 -6.12 -17.81
C HIS A 141 -3.72 -4.79 -17.47
N ILE A 142 -3.13 -3.65 -17.88
CA ILE A 142 -3.61 -2.32 -17.48
C ILE A 142 -5.04 -2.04 -17.96
N GLU A 143 -5.42 -2.61 -19.09
CA GLU A 143 -6.76 -2.46 -19.67
C GLU A 143 -7.84 -3.26 -18.94
N ASN A 144 -7.47 -4.28 -18.16
CA ASN A 144 -8.42 -5.04 -17.34
C ASN A 144 -8.72 -4.31 -16.02
N CYS A 145 -7.90 -3.33 -15.65
CA CYS A 145 -8.00 -2.64 -14.38
C CYS A 145 -9.33 -1.90 -14.18
N PRO A 146 -9.87 -1.14 -15.16
CA PRO A 146 -11.18 -0.50 -14.99
C PRO A 146 -12.30 -1.50 -14.68
N SER A 147 -12.37 -2.63 -15.38
CA SER A 147 -13.36 -3.70 -15.10
C SER A 147 -13.24 -4.24 -13.68
N MET A 148 -12.01 -4.55 -13.26
CA MET A 148 -11.72 -5.00 -11.90
C MET A 148 -12.14 -3.96 -10.85
N TYR A 149 -11.79 -2.68 -11.06
CA TYR A 149 -12.14 -1.62 -10.13
C TYR A 149 -13.65 -1.41 -10.01
N ARG A 150 -14.41 -1.59 -11.09
CA ARG A 150 -15.89 -1.54 -11.03
C ARG A 150 -16.46 -2.65 -10.17
N ARG A 151 -15.96 -3.88 -10.33
CA ARG A 151 -16.39 -5.02 -9.52
C ARG A 151 -16.04 -4.83 -8.04
N LEU A 152 -14.82 -4.37 -7.74
CA LEU A 152 -14.41 -4.01 -6.37
C LEU A 152 -15.29 -2.92 -5.78
N GLY A 153 -15.53 -1.84 -6.55
CA GLY A 153 -16.34 -0.71 -6.11
C GLY A 153 -17.78 -1.09 -5.78
N ALA A 154 -18.36 -2.05 -6.51
CA ALA A 154 -19.71 -2.57 -6.26
C ALA A 154 -19.84 -3.29 -4.90
N LEU A 155 -18.73 -3.70 -4.27
CA LEU A 155 -18.68 -4.29 -2.93
C LEU A 155 -17.97 -3.38 -1.91
N GLY A 156 -17.89 -2.07 -2.18
CA GLY A 156 -17.31 -1.12 -1.23
C GLY A 156 -15.79 -1.21 -1.09
N ILE A 157 -15.08 -1.77 -2.07
CA ILE A 157 -13.62 -1.84 -2.10
C ILE A 157 -13.04 -0.87 -3.14
N THR A 158 -11.91 -0.24 -2.82
CA THR A 158 -11.19 0.66 -3.74
C THR A 158 -9.70 0.35 -3.82
N THR A 159 -9.09 0.68 -4.95
CA THR A 159 -7.63 0.65 -5.14
C THR A 159 -7.01 2.06 -5.09
N ARG A 160 -7.84 3.10 -4.96
CA ARG A 160 -7.39 4.49 -4.93
C ARG A 160 -6.42 4.73 -3.75
N GLU A 161 -5.30 5.33 -4.10
CA GLU A 161 -4.14 5.64 -3.25
C GLU A 161 -3.51 4.40 -2.57
N ALA A 162 -3.73 3.18 -3.09
CA ALA A 162 -3.08 1.97 -2.57
C ALA A 162 -1.54 2.02 -2.75
N CYS A 163 -1.09 2.72 -3.81
CA CYS A 163 0.29 3.02 -4.14
C CYS A 163 0.47 4.54 -4.38
N GLY A 164 1.57 4.97 -5.03
CA GLY A 164 1.86 6.40 -5.27
C GLY A 164 2.33 7.18 -4.04
N ASN A 165 2.43 8.50 -4.21
CA ASN A 165 2.79 9.48 -3.18
C ASN A 165 1.54 10.04 -2.50
N ALA A 166 0.85 9.14 -1.80
CA ALA A 166 -0.42 9.41 -1.11
C ALA A 166 -0.51 8.60 0.20
N VAL A 167 -1.64 8.75 0.90
CA VAL A 167 -1.99 7.95 2.09
C VAL A 167 -2.27 6.51 1.69
N ARG A 168 -1.47 5.58 2.21
CA ARG A 168 -1.58 4.14 1.97
C ARG A 168 -2.73 3.53 2.79
N ASN A 169 -2.86 2.21 2.75
CA ASN A 169 -3.82 1.50 3.60
C ASN A 169 -3.66 1.91 5.08
N VAL A 170 -4.79 2.19 5.74
CA VAL A 170 -4.84 2.47 7.18
C VAL A 170 -4.91 1.13 7.89
N SER A 171 -3.85 0.77 8.59
CA SER A 171 -3.73 -0.52 9.28
C SER A 171 -4.28 -0.41 10.71
N ALA A 172 -4.76 -1.52 11.27
CA ALA A 172 -5.21 -1.61 12.65
C ALA A 172 -4.84 -2.97 13.25
N ASP A 173 -4.68 -3.04 14.57
CA ASP A 173 -4.53 -4.32 15.27
C ASP A 173 -5.70 -5.27 14.90
N PRO A 174 -5.44 -6.44 14.31
CA PRO A 174 -6.49 -7.36 13.87
C PRO A 174 -7.32 -7.93 15.02
N MET A 175 -6.82 -7.93 16.26
CA MET A 175 -7.56 -8.40 17.42
C MET A 175 -8.46 -7.32 18.04
N THR A 176 -8.38 -6.06 17.61
CA THR A 176 -9.18 -4.98 18.21
C THR A 176 -10.68 -5.22 18.06
N GLY A 177 -11.46 -4.99 19.12
CA GLY A 177 -12.86 -5.39 19.31
C GLY A 177 -13.03 -6.69 20.11
N VAL A 178 -12.04 -7.59 20.07
CA VAL A 178 -12.06 -8.88 20.79
C VAL A 178 -10.83 -9.11 21.67
N SER A 179 -9.81 -8.25 21.58
CA SER A 179 -8.57 -8.37 22.34
C SER A 179 -8.83 -8.28 23.85
N PRO A 180 -8.27 -9.17 24.68
CA PRO A 180 -8.35 -9.06 26.14
C PRO A 180 -7.66 -7.83 26.74
N THR A 181 -6.72 -7.23 26.02
CA THR A 181 -5.83 -6.16 26.53
C THR A 181 -6.17 -4.76 26.00
N GLU A 182 -7.10 -4.65 25.05
CA GLU A 182 -7.40 -3.36 24.43
C GLU A 182 -8.13 -2.40 25.37
N ALA A 183 -7.89 -1.11 25.18
CA ALA A 183 -8.68 -0.06 25.81
C ALA A 183 -10.10 0.02 25.21
N PHE A 184 -10.20 -0.01 23.88
CA PHE A 184 -11.46 -0.06 23.12
C PHE A 184 -11.18 -0.43 21.66
N ASP A 185 -12.22 -0.78 20.90
CA ASP A 185 -12.13 -1.16 19.48
C ASP A 185 -11.72 0.04 18.61
N VAL A 186 -10.59 -0.06 17.90
CA VAL A 186 -10.08 1.02 17.03
C VAL A 186 -10.56 0.92 15.57
N THR A 187 -11.28 -0.14 15.19
CA THR A 187 -11.82 -0.37 13.84
C THR A 187 -12.59 0.84 13.29
N PRO A 188 -13.60 1.41 14.00
CA PRO A 188 -14.37 2.53 13.46
C PRO A 188 -13.53 3.80 13.21
N TYR A 189 -12.49 4.03 14.01
CA TYR A 189 -11.59 5.17 13.84
C TYR A 189 -10.64 4.96 12.65
N ALA A 190 -10.15 3.74 12.45
CA ALA A 190 -9.35 3.38 11.28
C ALA A 190 -10.15 3.56 9.98
N GLN A 191 -11.43 3.15 9.99
CA GLN A 191 -12.36 3.38 8.88
C GLN A 191 -12.58 4.88 8.63
N ALA A 192 -12.86 5.66 9.68
CA ALA A 192 -13.10 7.09 9.56
C ALA A 192 -11.87 7.85 9.00
N ILE A 193 -10.66 7.53 9.45
CA ILE A 193 -9.43 8.11 8.92
C ILE A 193 -9.24 7.75 7.44
N PHE A 194 -9.52 6.49 7.07
CA PHE A 194 -9.47 6.07 5.68
C PHE A 194 -10.45 6.86 4.82
N GLU A 195 -11.72 6.93 5.21
CA GLU A 195 -12.77 7.64 4.46
C GLU A 195 -12.48 9.15 4.36
N PHE A 196 -12.00 9.75 5.45
CA PHE A 196 -11.70 11.18 5.49
C PHE A 196 -10.50 11.56 4.63
N LEU A 197 -9.41 10.79 4.66
CA LEU A 197 -8.18 11.12 3.95
C LEU A 197 -8.14 10.61 2.50
N LEU A 198 -8.98 9.63 2.12
CA LEU A 198 -9.02 9.10 0.76
C LEU A 198 -9.45 10.19 -0.22
N GLY A 199 -8.54 10.57 -1.12
CA GLY A 199 -8.80 11.65 -2.09
C GLY A 199 -8.86 13.04 -1.49
N HIS A 200 -8.54 13.22 -0.21
CA HIS A 200 -8.59 14.52 0.46
C HIS A 200 -7.56 15.49 -0.16
N PRO A 201 -7.92 16.75 -0.48
CA PRO A 201 -7.02 17.71 -1.14
C PRO A 201 -5.68 17.90 -0.42
N ASP A 202 -5.71 18.05 0.90
CA ASP A 202 -4.52 18.20 1.76
C ASP A 202 -3.61 16.95 1.82
N ALA A 203 -4.03 15.84 1.20
CA ALA A 203 -3.30 14.57 1.18
C ALA A 203 -2.84 14.14 -0.23
N GLN A 204 -2.91 15.04 -1.21
CA GLN A 204 -2.61 14.72 -2.62
C GLN A 204 -1.21 15.12 -3.07
N ASP A 205 -0.47 15.93 -2.32
CA ASP A 205 0.80 16.54 -2.78
C ASP A 205 1.98 16.20 -1.87
N PHE A 206 2.17 14.91 -1.60
CA PHE A 206 3.31 14.43 -0.82
C PHE A 206 4.53 14.17 -1.71
N GLY A 207 5.73 14.35 -1.14
CA GLY A 207 6.96 13.86 -1.77
C GLY A 207 7.10 12.34 -1.71
N ARG A 208 6.34 11.66 -0.83
CA ARG A 208 6.44 10.21 -0.63
C ARG A 208 5.18 9.62 0.03
N LYS A 209 5.08 8.28 0.01
CA LYS A 209 4.02 7.52 0.70
C LYS A 209 3.87 7.88 2.17
N PHE A 210 2.63 7.96 2.63
CA PHE A 210 2.26 8.21 4.02
C PHE A 210 1.48 7.00 4.57
N LYS A 211 1.90 6.45 5.70
CA LYS A 211 1.38 5.22 6.29
C LYS A 211 0.78 5.50 7.66
N ILE A 212 -0.43 5.00 7.89
CA ILE A 212 -1.15 5.16 9.15
C ILE A 212 -1.38 3.79 9.80
N ALA A 213 -1.29 3.72 11.12
CA ALA A 213 -1.66 2.55 11.91
C ALA A 213 -2.39 2.91 13.21
N LEU A 214 -3.31 2.05 13.63
CA LEU A 214 -4.02 2.15 14.90
C LEU A 214 -3.80 0.88 15.73
N SER A 215 -3.86 1.03 17.04
CA SER A 215 -3.67 -0.06 17.99
C SER A 215 -4.65 0.03 19.15
N GLY A 216 -5.24 -1.10 19.56
CA GLY A 216 -6.13 -1.17 20.73
C GLY A 216 -5.40 -1.09 22.07
N ASP A 217 -4.12 -1.43 22.12
CA ASP A 217 -3.28 -1.33 23.32
C ASP A 217 -1.80 -1.01 23.01
N LYS A 218 -1.03 -0.77 24.07
CA LYS A 218 0.37 -0.38 23.97
C LYS A 218 1.33 -1.58 23.89
N GLU A 219 1.07 -2.63 24.67
CA GLU A 219 2.05 -3.67 25.00
C GLU A 219 1.86 -4.98 24.22
N GLY A 220 0.61 -5.45 24.13
CA GLY A 220 0.24 -6.74 23.52
C GLY A 220 -0.04 -6.69 22.01
N SER A 221 -0.29 -5.50 21.48
CA SER A 221 -0.83 -5.32 20.12
C SER A 221 0.21 -5.37 18.99
N SER A 222 -0.26 -5.87 17.84
CA SER A 222 0.40 -5.90 16.54
C SER A 222 -0.04 -4.78 15.58
N GLY A 223 -0.58 -3.67 16.11
CA GLY A 223 -0.91 -2.47 15.32
C GLY A 223 0.33 -1.81 14.68
N LEU A 224 1.52 -2.02 15.25
CA LEU A 224 2.82 -1.56 14.73
C LEU A 224 2.93 -0.03 14.59
N VAL A 225 2.33 0.73 15.50
CA VAL A 225 2.30 2.21 15.47
C VAL A 225 3.70 2.84 15.32
N ASN A 226 4.74 2.30 15.97
CA ASN A 226 6.06 2.94 16.02
C ASN A 226 6.81 2.97 14.68
N ILE A 227 6.34 2.24 13.66
CA ILE A 227 6.96 2.18 12.32
C ILE A 227 6.15 2.92 11.25
N HIS A 228 5.10 3.65 11.63
CA HIS A 228 4.19 4.36 10.74
C HIS A 228 4.44 5.87 10.75
N ASP A 229 4.07 6.54 9.64
CA ASP A 229 4.25 7.98 9.50
C ASP A 229 3.33 8.74 10.47
N LEU A 230 2.14 8.19 10.75
CA LEU A 230 1.21 8.58 11.81
C LEU A 230 0.68 7.31 12.49
N GLY A 231 0.51 7.32 13.81
CA GLY A 231 -0.23 6.24 14.45
C GLY A 231 -0.88 6.62 15.76
N LEU A 232 -1.86 5.81 16.15
CA LEU A 232 -2.74 6.05 17.29
C LEU A 232 -2.79 4.80 18.16
N ILE A 233 -2.56 4.96 19.47
CA ILE A 233 -2.74 3.88 20.44
C ILE A 233 -3.91 4.26 21.35
N ALA A 234 -4.95 3.42 21.39
CA ALA A 234 -6.15 3.66 22.17
C ALA A 234 -5.83 3.82 23.67
N ARG A 235 -6.43 4.84 24.29
CA ARG A 235 -6.20 5.16 25.69
C ARG A 235 -7.47 5.74 26.33
N ILE A 236 -7.71 5.39 27.59
CA ILE A 236 -8.76 6.00 28.40
C ILE A 236 -8.09 6.91 29.44
N LYS A 237 -8.52 8.18 29.52
CA LYS A 237 -8.07 9.18 30.50
C LYS A 237 -9.29 9.82 31.13
N ASP A 238 -9.40 9.76 32.46
CA ASP A 238 -10.52 10.37 33.21
C ASP A 238 -11.91 9.95 32.70
N GLY A 239 -12.06 8.67 32.34
CA GLY A 239 -13.30 8.10 31.80
C GLY A 239 -13.59 8.45 30.33
N LYS A 240 -12.74 9.24 29.68
CA LYS A 240 -12.87 9.62 28.26
C LYS A 240 -11.97 8.77 27.37
N ARG A 241 -12.50 8.36 26.22
CA ARG A 241 -11.72 7.70 25.17
C ARG A 241 -10.88 8.72 24.40
N GLY A 242 -9.76 8.26 23.90
CA GLY A 242 -8.81 9.04 23.13
C GLY A 242 -7.60 8.18 22.76
N PHE A 243 -6.53 8.83 22.34
CA PHE A 243 -5.35 8.14 21.80
C PHE A 243 -4.04 8.80 22.23
N GLU A 244 -3.02 7.99 22.50
CA GLU A 244 -1.63 8.47 22.33
C GLU A 244 -1.40 8.67 20.83
N PHE A 245 -0.93 9.86 20.44
CA PHE A 245 -0.75 10.24 19.04
C PHE A 245 0.74 10.22 18.69
N TYR A 246 1.12 9.49 17.64
CA TYR A 246 2.51 9.29 17.22
C TYR A 246 2.73 9.76 15.79
N VAL A 247 3.92 10.29 15.49
CA VAL A 247 4.32 10.74 14.14
C VAL A 247 5.78 10.40 13.80
N GLY A 248 6.09 10.23 12.53
CA GLY A 248 7.48 10.20 12.05
C GLY A 248 8.19 8.86 12.07
N GLY A 249 7.45 7.75 12.18
CA GLY A 249 8.02 6.41 12.10
C GLY A 249 8.35 5.95 10.68
N GLY A 250 9.21 4.94 10.56
CA GLY A 250 9.41 4.23 9.30
C GLY A 250 10.69 3.43 9.25
N LEU A 251 10.58 2.19 8.77
CA LEU A 251 11.70 1.28 8.54
C LEU A 251 12.60 1.75 7.38
N GLY A 252 12.30 1.39 6.13
CA GLY A 252 13.19 1.72 5.00
C GLY A 252 14.60 1.16 5.21
N ALA A 253 15.62 1.78 4.61
CA ALA A 253 17.02 1.36 4.78
C ALA A 253 17.56 1.56 6.21
N VAL A 254 17.12 2.65 6.85
CA VAL A 254 17.52 3.05 8.20
C VAL A 254 16.25 3.34 8.99
N PRO A 255 15.93 2.55 10.04
CA PRO A 255 14.68 2.67 10.76
C PRO A 255 14.65 3.89 11.69
N TYR A 256 13.49 4.55 11.79
CA TYR A 256 13.20 5.63 12.73
C TYR A 256 11.93 5.28 13.49
N ALA A 257 11.98 5.42 14.81
CA ALA A 257 10.81 5.25 15.67
C ALA A 257 9.94 6.50 15.61
N ALA A 258 8.63 6.29 15.55
CA ALA A 258 7.66 7.36 15.69
C ALA A 258 7.83 8.05 17.06
N LYS A 259 7.62 9.36 17.08
CA LYS A 259 7.69 10.22 18.26
C LYS A 259 6.29 10.45 18.81
N LEU A 260 6.16 10.43 20.13
CA LEU A 260 4.93 10.75 20.83
C LEU A 260 4.63 12.25 20.68
N PHE A 261 3.62 12.58 19.88
CA PHE A 261 3.11 13.95 19.65
C PHE A 261 2.29 14.46 20.82
N SER A 262 1.39 13.62 21.35
CA SER A 262 0.57 13.91 22.53
C SER A 262 0.27 12.62 23.28
N ASP A 263 0.28 12.67 24.62
CA ASP A 263 -0.08 11.56 25.50
C ASP A 263 -1.59 11.25 25.47
N PHE A 264 -2.39 12.21 25.01
CA PHE A 264 -3.83 12.07 24.88
C PHE A 264 -4.40 13.07 23.87
N VAL A 265 -5.05 12.53 22.85
CA VAL A 265 -5.87 13.26 21.87
C VAL A 265 -7.28 12.69 21.97
N SER A 266 -8.28 13.54 22.16
CA SER A 266 -9.67 13.09 22.20
C SER A 266 -10.13 12.64 20.82
N GLU A 267 -11.23 11.90 20.77
CA GLU A 267 -11.75 11.33 19.52
C GLU A 267 -12.09 12.41 18.49
N GLU A 268 -12.54 13.59 18.94
CA GLU A 268 -12.87 14.72 18.08
C GLU A 268 -11.66 15.32 17.35
N GLU A 269 -10.46 15.17 17.92
CA GLU A 269 -9.25 15.82 17.43
C GLU A 269 -8.39 14.94 16.51
N ILE A 270 -8.73 13.65 16.35
CA ILE A 270 -7.89 12.74 15.55
C ILE A 270 -7.85 13.12 14.06
N LEU A 271 -9.00 13.44 13.46
CA LEU A 271 -9.11 13.79 12.04
C LEU A 271 -8.49 15.16 11.74
N PRO A 272 -8.77 16.24 12.50
CA PRO A 272 -8.18 17.53 12.19
C PRO A 272 -6.66 17.58 12.46
N LEU A 273 -6.15 16.87 13.48
CA LEU A 273 -4.70 16.76 13.67
C LEU A 273 -4.05 15.94 12.55
N SER A 274 -4.68 14.86 12.09
CA SER A 274 -4.21 14.09 10.93
C SER A 274 -4.15 14.94 9.67
N GLN A 275 -5.14 15.79 9.43
CA GLN A 275 -5.16 16.76 8.32
C GLN A 275 -4.01 17.77 8.43
N ALA A 276 -3.80 18.34 9.62
CA ALA A 276 -2.71 19.29 9.86
C ALA A 276 -1.33 18.65 9.61
N VAL A 277 -1.12 17.41 10.08
CA VAL A 277 0.11 16.65 9.78
C VAL A 277 0.28 16.46 8.27
N CYS A 278 -0.79 16.12 7.54
CA CYS A 278 -0.74 15.99 6.08
C CYS A 278 -0.37 17.30 5.39
N ARG A 279 -0.95 18.45 5.80
CA ARG A 279 -0.61 19.78 5.23
C ARG A 279 0.85 20.15 5.46
N ILE A 280 1.34 19.98 6.70
CA ILE A 280 2.76 20.23 7.00
C ILE A 280 3.66 19.34 6.17
N TYR A 281 3.31 18.05 6.02
CA TYR A 281 4.10 17.14 5.20
C TYR A 281 4.07 17.49 3.71
N ALA A 282 2.92 17.86 3.15
CA ALA A 282 2.79 18.25 1.75
C ALA A 282 3.58 19.52 1.42
N ARG A 283 3.59 20.51 2.32
CA ARG A 283 4.24 21.81 2.12
C ARG A 283 5.74 21.78 2.34
N HIS A 284 6.19 21.09 3.39
CA HIS A 284 7.58 21.16 3.84
C HIS A 284 8.38 19.89 3.55
N GLY A 285 7.72 18.80 3.16
CA GLY A 285 8.38 17.54 2.81
C GLY A 285 9.24 17.66 1.56
N GLU A 286 10.42 17.03 1.59
CA GLU A 286 11.30 16.92 0.42
C GLU A 286 10.58 16.17 -0.72
N LYS A 287 10.56 16.75 -1.92
CA LYS A 287 9.92 16.16 -3.11
C LYS A 287 10.93 15.71 -4.15
N LYS A 288 12.08 16.38 -4.30
CA LYS A 288 13.10 16.10 -5.32
C LYS A 288 13.91 14.85 -5.00
N LYS A 289 14.43 14.75 -3.77
CA LYS A 289 15.29 13.63 -3.34
C LYS A 289 14.46 12.48 -2.77
N ARG A 290 14.03 11.55 -3.63
CA ARG A 290 13.17 10.39 -3.28
C ARG A 290 13.59 9.59 -2.03
N HIS A 291 14.89 9.45 -1.78
CA HIS A 291 15.43 8.71 -0.63
C HIS A 291 15.37 9.49 0.70
N ARG A 292 15.12 10.80 0.66
CA ARG A 292 14.95 11.73 1.79
C ARG A 292 13.52 12.26 1.93
N ALA A 293 12.59 11.80 1.09
CA ALA A 293 11.25 12.37 0.95
C ALA A 293 10.20 11.92 1.98
N ARG A 294 10.51 10.97 2.87
CA ARG A 294 9.57 10.51 3.93
C ARG A 294 9.50 11.51 5.08
N ILE A 295 8.33 11.64 5.73
CA ILE A 295 8.12 12.57 6.84
C ILE A 295 9.12 12.40 8.00
N LYS A 296 9.61 11.18 8.24
CA LYS A 296 10.66 10.93 9.25
C LYS A 296 11.92 11.79 9.06
N PHE A 297 12.28 12.09 7.81
CA PHE A 297 13.42 12.97 7.51
C PHE A 297 13.07 14.43 7.72
N LEU A 298 11.86 14.85 7.35
CA LEU A 298 11.36 16.19 7.65
C LEU A 298 11.41 16.49 9.16
N ILE A 299 10.93 15.55 9.99
CA ILE A 299 10.97 15.67 11.45
C ILE A 299 12.42 15.68 11.97
N ALA A 300 13.29 14.84 11.40
CA ALA A 300 14.71 14.82 11.78
C ALA A 300 15.42 16.14 11.44
N ASP A 301 15.10 16.75 10.29
CA ASP A 301 15.74 17.98 9.82
C ASP A 301 15.21 19.22 10.55
N LEU A 302 13.91 19.28 10.84
CA LEU A 302 13.31 20.39 11.60
C LEU A 302 13.58 20.32 13.11
N GLY A 303 13.74 19.11 13.64
CA GLY A 303 13.57 18.83 15.06
C GLY A 303 12.10 18.60 15.42
N PHE A 304 11.87 17.69 16.36
CA PHE A 304 10.53 17.24 16.72
C PHE A 304 9.65 18.35 17.31
N GLU A 305 10.19 19.15 18.23
CA GLU A 305 9.43 20.24 18.87
C GLU A 305 8.93 21.26 17.84
N LYS A 306 9.82 21.71 16.94
CA LYS A 306 9.45 22.63 15.85
C LYS A 306 8.38 22.04 14.95
N PHE A 307 8.51 20.76 14.57
CA PHE A 307 7.48 20.09 13.79
C PHE A 307 6.13 20.05 14.53
N ARG A 308 6.14 19.75 15.84
CA ARG A 308 4.93 19.72 16.67
C ARG A 308 4.25 21.08 16.70
N ASP A 309 5.00 22.15 16.92
CA ASP A 309 4.48 23.52 16.98
C ASP A 309 3.86 23.92 15.63
N MET A 310 4.52 23.62 14.51
CA MET A 310 3.98 23.86 13.16
C MET A 310 2.64 23.14 12.93
N VAL A 311 2.50 21.89 13.40
CA VAL A 311 1.25 21.14 13.27
C VAL A 311 0.14 21.75 14.13
N ILE A 312 0.44 22.18 15.36
CA ILE A 312 -0.54 22.82 16.24
C ILE A 312 -1.01 24.16 15.65
N GLU A 313 -0.08 24.96 15.13
CA GLU A 313 -0.39 26.22 14.46
C GLU A 313 -1.24 26.01 13.20
N GLU A 314 -0.93 24.99 12.40
CA GLU A 314 -1.72 24.67 11.21
C GLU A 314 -3.12 24.18 11.60
N ARG A 315 -3.21 23.30 12.61
CA ARG A 315 -4.48 22.82 13.18
C ARG A 315 -5.38 23.98 13.62
N ALA A 316 -4.82 25.03 14.23
CA ALA A 316 -5.57 26.20 14.68
C ALA A 316 -6.11 27.07 13.52
N LYS A 317 -5.46 27.04 12.35
CA LYS A 317 -5.85 27.81 11.16
C LYS A 317 -6.86 27.07 10.27
N LEU A 318 -6.98 25.76 10.41
CA LEU A 318 -7.87 24.94 9.59
C LEU A 318 -9.33 25.39 9.77
N PRO A 319 -10.07 25.64 8.67
CA PRO A 319 -11.50 25.89 8.75
C PRO A 319 -12.19 24.65 9.31
N HIS A 320 -13.23 24.86 10.12
CA HIS A 320 -13.98 23.75 10.68
C HIS A 320 -14.59 22.88 9.58
N ASP A 321 -14.32 21.59 9.64
CA ASP A 321 -14.94 20.59 8.79
C ASP A 321 -15.89 19.71 9.63
N PRO A 322 -17.20 19.66 9.32
CA PRO A 322 -18.14 18.84 10.07
C PRO A 322 -17.80 17.34 10.02
N ARG A 323 -17.04 16.88 9.02
CA ARG A 323 -16.57 15.49 8.91
C ARG A 323 -15.63 15.09 10.05
N TRP A 324 -14.97 16.06 10.70
CA TRP A 324 -14.06 15.79 11.82
C TRP A 324 -14.70 15.03 12.98
N THR A 325 -16.00 15.21 13.20
CA THR A 325 -16.73 14.57 14.31
C THR A 325 -17.94 13.76 13.87
N ALA A 326 -18.35 13.84 12.59
CA ALA A 326 -19.52 13.13 12.08
C ALA A 326 -19.49 11.62 12.36
N TYR A 327 -18.32 11.00 12.23
CA TYR A 327 -18.11 9.57 12.42
C TYR A 327 -18.37 9.08 13.86
N LEU A 328 -18.30 9.97 14.86
CA LEU A 328 -18.49 9.62 16.28
C LEU A 328 -19.91 9.11 16.58
N LYS A 329 -20.88 9.44 15.73
CA LYS A 329 -22.27 8.98 15.86
C LYS A 329 -22.45 7.52 15.46
N ASP A 330 -21.53 7.00 14.65
CA ASP A 330 -21.63 5.68 13.99
C ASP A 330 -20.51 4.72 14.42
N LEU A 331 -19.90 4.92 15.60
CA LEU A 331 -18.79 4.08 16.08
C LEU A 331 -19.16 2.59 16.20
N ASN A 332 -20.44 2.28 16.40
CA ASN A 332 -20.98 0.93 16.50
C ASN A 332 -21.33 0.29 15.15
N LYS A 333 -21.18 1.01 14.02
CA LYS A 333 -21.56 0.51 12.67
C LYS A 333 -20.77 -0.73 12.26
N LEU A 334 -19.54 -0.88 12.77
CA LEU A 334 -18.65 -2.00 12.49
C LEU A 334 -18.59 -3.01 13.62
N ASP A 335 -19.48 -2.91 14.62
CA ASP A 335 -19.56 -3.88 15.71
C ASP A 335 -19.94 -5.25 15.15
N GLU A 336 -19.15 -6.25 15.52
CA GLU A 336 -19.38 -7.63 15.11
C GLU A 336 -20.23 -8.38 16.15
N LYS A 337 -21.01 -9.34 15.66
CA LYS A 337 -21.80 -10.25 16.50
C LYS A 337 -21.49 -11.71 16.15
N PRO A 338 -21.54 -12.63 17.13
CA PRO A 338 -21.34 -14.04 16.86
C PRO A 338 -22.52 -14.61 16.07
N SER A 339 -22.25 -15.46 15.08
CA SER A 339 -23.26 -16.24 14.35
C SER A 339 -23.65 -17.54 15.05
N ARG A 340 -22.86 -17.96 16.05
CA ARG A 340 -23.01 -19.21 16.81
C ARG A 340 -23.14 -18.90 18.30
N PRO A 341 -23.84 -19.74 19.09
CA PRO A 341 -23.89 -19.58 20.54
C PRO A 341 -22.50 -19.79 21.17
N ALA A 342 -22.29 -19.15 22.32
CA ALA A 342 -21.07 -19.28 23.09
C ALA A 342 -20.78 -20.74 23.44
N GLY A 343 -19.52 -21.13 23.32
CA GLY A 343 -19.05 -22.47 23.65
C GLY A 343 -18.94 -22.70 25.16
N SER A 344 -18.83 -23.97 25.54
CA SER A 344 -18.67 -24.41 26.93
C SER A 344 -17.25 -24.86 27.27
N GLY A 345 -16.26 -24.50 26.44
CA GLY A 345 -14.87 -24.93 26.54
C GLY A 345 -14.36 -25.62 25.27
N LEU A 346 -13.06 -25.44 25.00
CA LEU A 346 -12.37 -26.13 23.91
C LEU A 346 -12.33 -27.63 24.19
N LYS A 347 -12.82 -28.43 23.26
CA LYS A 347 -12.75 -29.90 23.35
C LYS A 347 -11.36 -30.37 22.96
N CYS A 348 -10.68 -31.08 23.86
CA CYS A 348 -9.50 -31.86 23.50
C CYS A 348 -9.95 -33.07 22.65
N THR A 349 -9.33 -33.27 21.49
CA THR A 349 -9.62 -34.41 20.61
C THR A 349 -8.64 -35.56 20.82
N GLY A 350 -7.51 -35.32 21.48
CA GLY A 350 -6.42 -36.28 21.64
C GLY A 350 -5.55 -36.45 20.39
N ASP A 351 -5.81 -35.69 19.32
CA ASP A 351 -4.98 -35.62 18.13
C ASP A 351 -3.85 -34.59 18.33
N ALA A 352 -2.61 -35.06 18.38
CA ALA A 352 -1.43 -34.21 18.58
C ALA A 352 -1.28 -33.10 17.52
N ALA A 353 -1.72 -33.33 16.29
CA ALA A 353 -1.68 -32.30 15.24
C ALA A 353 -2.71 -31.20 15.49
N PHE A 354 -3.92 -31.57 15.93
CA PHE A 354 -4.94 -30.63 16.35
C PHE A 354 -4.51 -29.84 17.58
N ASP A 355 -3.99 -30.51 18.60
CA ASP A 355 -3.56 -29.85 19.85
C ASP A 355 -2.43 -28.84 19.60
N PHE A 356 -1.49 -29.18 18.72
CA PHE A 356 -0.44 -28.24 18.31
C PHE A 356 -0.99 -27.06 17.49
N TRP A 357 -1.95 -27.32 16.59
CA TRP A 357 -2.65 -26.26 15.86
C TRP A 357 -3.44 -25.34 16.80
N VAL A 358 -4.20 -25.89 17.76
CA VAL A 358 -4.92 -25.09 18.77
C VAL A 358 -3.94 -24.18 19.52
N LYS A 359 -2.81 -24.73 19.97
CA LYS A 359 -1.79 -23.98 20.72
C LYS A 359 -1.19 -22.81 19.94
N THR A 360 -1.10 -22.92 18.62
CA THR A 360 -0.39 -21.94 17.77
C THR A 360 -1.32 -21.01 17.01
N ASN A 361 -2.52 -21.46 16.68
CA ASN A 361 -3.45 -20.75 15.80
C ASN A 361 -4.70 -20.24 16.54
N VAL A 362 -5.05 -20.79 17.71
CA VAL A 362 -6.22 -20.33 18.48
C VAL A 362 -5.77 -19.33 19.55
N LYS A 363 -6.39 -18.16 19.57
CA LYS A 363 -6.11 -17.05 20.48
C LYS A 363 -7.33 -16.78 21.36
N PRO A 364 -7.12 -16.43 22.64
CA PRO A 364 -8.22 -16.01 23.49
C PRO A 364 -8.81 -14.68 23.02
N GLN A 365 -10.12 -14.52 23.18
CA GLN A 365 -10.79 -13.22 23.11
C GLN A 365 -11.47 -12.87 24.44
N LYS A 366 -11.81 -11.60 24.63
CA LYS A 366 -12.43 -11.09 25.88
C LYS A 366 -13.85 -11.60 26.11
N GLN A 367 -14.56 -11.99 25.06
CA GLN A 367 -15.92 -12.52 25.16
C GLN A 367 -15.90 -14.01 25.50
N LYS A 368 -16.53 -14.37 26.62
CA LYS A 368 -16.55 -15.75 27.13
C LYS A 368 -17.19 -16.73 26.14
N GLY A 369 -16.59 -17.91 25.98
CA GLY A 369 -17.09 -18.99 25.13
C GLY A 369 -16.74 -18.84 23.64
N TYR A 370 -15.94 -17.83 23.28
CA TYR A 370 -15.47 -17.60 21.92
C TYR A 370 -13.94 -17.48 21.89
N VAL A 371 -13.36 -17.76 20.72
CA VAL A 371 -11.94 -17.64 20.42
C VAL A 371 -11.73 -17.00 19.06
N ALA A 372 -10.53 -16.46 18.84
CA ALA A 372 -10.08 -16.05 17.52
C ALA A 372 -9.15 -17.13 16.94
N VAL A 373 -9.21 -17.35 15.63
CA VAL A 373 -8.47 -18.41 14.93
C VAL A 373 -7.67 -17.81 13.77
N LEU A 374 -6.35 -17.96 13.82
CA LEU A 374 -5.45 -17.59 12.72
C LEU A 374 -5.40 -18.72 11.69
N VAL A 375 -5.65 -18.37 10.43
CA VAL A 375 -5.47 -19.23 9.26
C VAL A 375 -4.11 -18.89 8.65
N THR A 376 -3.13 -19.78 8.86
CA THR A 376 -1.76 -19.58 8.36
C THR A 376 -1.70 -19.74 6.84
N LEU A 377 -1.15 -18.74 6.16
CA LEU A 377 -0.98 -18.71 4.71
C LEU A 377 0.52 -18.75 4.37
N PRO A 378 1.04 -19.86 3.82
CA PRO A 378 2.43 -19.94 3.39
C PRO A 378 2.77 -18.80 2.42
N LEU A 379 3.81 -18.03 2.77
CA LEU A 379 4.28 -16.86 2.01
C LEU A 379 3.22 -15.75 1.85
N GLY A 380 2.11 -15.81 2.59
CA GLY A 380 0.98 -14.90 2.48
C GLY A 380 0.02 -15.21 1.34
N ASP A 381 0.12 -16.37 0.70
CA ASP A 381 -0.66 -16.68 -0.50
C ASP A 381 -1.87 -17.57 -0.18
N ILE A 382 -3.00 -17.25 -0.82
CA ILE A 382 -4.20 -18.08 -0.84
C ILE A 382 -4.70 -18.20 -2.28
N THR A 383 -4.97 -19.43 -2.72
CA THR A 383 -5.52 -19.69 -4.07
C THR A 383 -6.98 -19.24 -4.17
N SER A 384 -7.48 -18.99 -5.39
CA SER A 384 -8.89 -18.65 -5.64
C SER A 384 -9.85 -19.70 -5.04
N ASN A 385 -9.58 -20.98 -5.24
CA ASN A 385 -10.37 -22.08 -4.67
C ASN A 385 -10.34 -22.09 -3.13
N GLN A 386 -9.17 -21.88 -2.52
CA GLN A 386 -9.07 -21.78 -1.07
C GLN A 386 -9.80 -20.56 -0.53
N MET A 387 -9.72 -19.42 -1.21
CA MET A 387 -10.42 -18.19 -0.83
C MET A 387 -11.94 -18.40 -0.84
N ARG A 388 -12.48 -19.00 -1.91
CA ARG A 388 -13.92 -19.31 -2.03
C ARG A 388 -14.38 -20.30 -0.97
N ASN A 389 -13.65 -21.39 -0.77
CA ASN A 389 -13.97 -22.37 0.27
C ASN A 389 -13.88 -21.75 1.68
N LEU A 390 -12.90 -20.88 1.92
CA LEU A 390 -12.79 -20.17 3.19
C LEU A 390 -13.96 -19.21 3.39
N ALA A 391 -14.47 -18.56 2.34
CA ALA A 391 -15.66 -17.72 2.42
C ALA A 391 -16.88 -18.52 2.92
N ASP A 392 -17.09 -19.73 2.39
CA ASP A 392 -18.17 -20.63 2.85
C ASP A 392 -17.98 -21.11 4.29
N ILE A 393 -16.74 -21.47 4.66
CA ILE A 393 -16.39 -21.79 6.06
C ILE A 393 -16.68 -20.59 6.96
N CYS A 394 -16.35 -19.38 6.52
CA CYS A 394 -16.60 -18.16 7.28
C CYS A 394 -18.09 -17.95 7.49
N ARG A 395 -18.93 -18.05 6.45
CA ARG A 395 -20.40 -17.98 6.58
C ARG A 395 -20.98 -18.99 7.57
N LYS A 396 -20.32 -20.15 7.71
CA LYS A 396 -20.76 -21.20 8.63
C LYS A 396 -20.37 -20.94 10.09
N TYR A 397 -19.15 -20.48 10.35
CA TYR A 397 -18.58 -20.43 11.71
C TYR A 397 -18.48 -19.02 12.30
N ILE A 398 -18.52 -17.99 11.46
CA ILE A 398 -18.48 -16.58 11.85
C ILE A 398 -19.58 -15.82 11.10
N ASN A 399 -19.80 -14.53 11.38
CA ASN A 399 -20.84 -13.75 10.69
C ASN A 399 -20.22 -12.79 9.66
N ASP A 400 -19.54 -11.75 10.14
CA ASP A 400 -19.41 -10.52 9.36
C ASP A 400 -18.03 -10.28 8.76
N THR A 401 -16.94 -10.59 9.48
CA THR A 401 -15.63 -10.09 9.05
C THR A 401 -14.44 -10.99 9.38
N VAL A 402 -13.62 -11.21 8.36
CA VAL A 402 -12.26 -11.73 8.44
C VAL A 402 -11.26 -10.57 8.53
N ARG A 403 -10.19 -10.73 9.31
CA ARG A 403 -9.11 -9.73 9.40
C ARG A 403 -7.84 -10.27 8.73
N THR A 404 -7.18 -9.46 7.90
CA THR A 404 -5.81 -9.72 7.45
C THR A 404 -4.82 -9.23 8.50
N VAL A 405 -3.68 -9.91 8.66
CA VAL A 405 -2.67 -9.57 9.69
C VAL A 405 -1.30 -9.24 9.08
N ALA A 406 -0.45 -8.54 9.82
CA ALA A 406 0.85 -8.06 9.33
C ALA A 406 1.87 -9.18 9.03
N GLU A 407 1.66 -10.38 9.58
CA GLU A 407 2.36 -11.63 9.28
C GLU A 407 1.90 -12.29 7.97
N GLN A 408 0.94 -11.68 7.25
CA GLN A 408 0.39 -12.15 5.98
C GLN A 408 -0.61 -13.31 6.10
N ASN A 409 -1.26 -13.46 7.26
CA ASN A 409 -2.31 -14.45 7.50
C ASN A 409 -3.72 -13.84 7.53
N LEU A 410 -4.72 -14.69 7.72
CA LEU A 410 -6.11 -14.31 8.00
C LEU A 410 -6.48 -14.67 9.44
N LEU A 411 -7.38 -13.90 10.05
CA LEU A 411 -7.89 -14.08 11.40
C LEU A 411 -9.41 -14.13 11.36
N LEU A 412 -9.97 -15.22 11.88
CA LEU A 412 -11.38 -15.44 12.10
C LEU A 412 -11.69 -15.10 13.56
N ARG A 413 -12.65 -14.21 13.81
CA ARG A 413 -13.07 -13.82 15.16
C ARG A 413 -14.43 -14.40 15.50
N TRP A 414 -14.78 -14.47 16.79
CA TRP A 414 -16.08 -14.96 17.23
C TRP A 414 -16.35 -16.44 16.90
N VAL A 415 -15.30 -17.25 16.80
CA VAL A 415 -15.44 -18.69 16.64
C VAL A 415 -15.88 -19.28 17.99
N SER A 416 -17.01 -19.98 18.02
CA SER A 416 -17.46 -20.67 19.24
C SER A 416 -16.44 -21.75 19.64
N GLU A 417 -16.08 -21.85 20.92
CA GLU A 417 -15.15 -22.87 21.40
C GLU A 417 -15.60 -24.30 21.07
N ASN A 418 -16.93 -24.51 20.96
CA ASN A 418 -17.51 -25.80 20.60
C ASN A 418 -17.23 -26.20 19.14
N ASP A 419 -17.02 -25.22 18.27
CA ASP A 419 -16.90 -25.41 16.83
C ASP A 419 -15.44 -25.54 16.36
N VAL A 420 -14.45 -25.26 17.22
CA VAL A 420 -13.03 -25.23 16.85
C VAL A 420 -12.54 -26.53 16.21
N ALA A 421 -12.98 -27.69 16.72
CA ALA A 421 -12.60 -28.98 16.14
C ALA A 421 -13.21 -29.20 14.74
N ALA A 422 -14.46 -28.77 14.55
CA ALA A 422 -15.14 -28.88 13.26
C ALA A 422 -14.57 -27.90 12.24
N LEU A 423 -14.29 -26.66 12.66
CA LEU A 423 -13.60 -25.65 11.86
C LEU A 423 -12.23 -26.16 11.40
N TYR A 424 -11.43 -26.73 12.31
CA TYR A 424 -10.13 -27.33 11.95
C TYR A 424 -10.27 -28.41 10.88
N ALA A 425 -11.25 -29.32 11.02
CA ALA A 425 -11.48 -30.38 10.05
C ALA A 425 -11.84 -29.85 8.65
N GLU A 426 -12.64 -28.78 8.57
CA GLU A 426 -12.98 -28.14 7.29
C GLU A 426 -11.82 -27.35 6.69
N LEU A 427 -11.09 -26.59 7.51
CA LEU A 427 -9.83 -25.96 7.08
C LEU A 427 -8.84 -27.01 6.56
N LYS A 428 -8.81 -28.20 7.18
CA LYS A 428 -7.95 -29.31 6.75
C LYS A 428 -8.35 -29.85 5.40
N ALA A 429 -9.65 -30.03 5.14
CA ALA A 429 -10.17 -30.49 3.86
C ALA A 429 -9.78 -29.57 2.69
N VAL A 430 -9.53 -28.28 2.95
CA VAL A 430 -9.18 -27.27 1.93
C VAL A 430 -7.71 -26.85 1.99
N GLY A 431 -6.89 -27.50 2.81
CA GLY A 431 -5.45 -27.24 2.91
C GLY A 431 -5.06 -25.97 3.67
N LEU A 432 -5.92 -25.44 4.55
CA LEU A 432 -5.73 -24.21 5.32
C LEU A 432 -5.54 -24.45 6.84
N HIS A 433 -5.12 -25.66 7.22
CA HIS A 433 -4.99 -26.11 8.61
C HIS A 433 -3.56 -26.05 9.16
N LEU A 434 -2.64 -25.38 8.47
CA LEU A 434 -1.23 -25.37 8.87
C LEU A 434 -1.07 -24.73 10.27
N PRO A 435 -0.32 -25.37 11.18
CA PRO A 435 -0.04 -24.81 12.49
C PRO A 435 1.08 -23.76 12.42
N GLY A 436 1.30 -23.08 13.54
CA GLY A 436 2.48 -22.25 13.75
C GLY A 436 2.28 -20.77 13.48
N ALA A 437 1.05 -20.26 13.45
CA ALA A 437 0.80 -18.83 13.26
C ALA A 437 1.60 -17.97 14.26
N GLU A 438 2.19 -16.86 13.80
CA GLU A 438 2.99 -15.92 14.61
C GLU A 438 4.22 -16.54 15.32
N SER A 439 4.66 -17.70 14.86
CA SER A 439 5.79 -18.46 15.41
C SER A 439 6.98 -18.48 14.44
N ILE A 440 8.06 -19.16 14.81
CA ILE A 440 9.23 -19.34 13.95
C ILE A 440 8.89 -20.11 12.66
N LEU A 441 7.82 -20.91 12.68
CA LEU A 441 7.27 -21.60 11.51
C LEU A 441 6.66 -20.63 10.48
N ASP A 442 6.21 -19.46 10.94
CA ASP A 442 5.47 -18.49 10.15
C ASP A 442 6.36 -17.39 9.57
N VAL A 443 7.23 -17.81 8.65
CA VAL A 443 8.21 -16.93 8.02
C VAL A 443 7.52 -15.95 7.07
N THR A 444 7.62 -14.64 7.38
CA THR A 444 7.08 -13.55 6.54
C THR A 444 8.10 -13.17 5.46
N ALA A 445 7.66 -13.02 4.22
CA ALA A 445 8.52 -12.59 3.11
C ALA A 445 7.87 -11.50 2.24
N CYS A 446 8.69 -10.56 1.76
CA CYS A 446 8.24 -9.68 0.67
C CYS A 446 8.38 -10.39 -0.68
N PRO A 447 7.80 -9.87 -1.78
CA PRO A 447 7.89 -10.50 -3.10
C PRO A 447 9.32 -10.79 -3.59
N GLY A 448 10.29 -9.94 -3.26
CA GLY A 448 11.69 -10.22 -3.61
C GLY A 448 11.93 -10.28 -5.11
N THR A 449 12.87 -11.11 -5.54
CA THR A 449 13.21 -11.26 -6.96
C THR A 449 12.13 -11.91 -7.81
N ASP A 450 11.12 -12.54 -7.20
CA ASP A 450 10.02 -13.20 -7.91
C ASP A 450 9.25 -12.22 -8.81
N THR A 451 8.89 -11.04 -8.27
CA THR A 451 8.10 -10.04 -9.03
C THR A 451 8.52 -8.59 -8.77
N CYS A 452 9.36 -8.29 -7.77
CA CYS A 452 9.73 -6.90 -7.45
C CYS A 452 10.94 -6.43 -8.27
N LYS A 453 10.79 -5.29 -8.96
CA LYS A 453 11.87 -4.58 -9.68
C LYS A 453 13.08 -4.24 -8.80
N LEU A 454 12.85 -4.03 -7.49
CA LEU A 454 13.90 -3.68 -6.52
C LEU A 454 14.50 -4.89 -5.77
N GLY A 455 13.98 -6.11 -5.99
CA GLY A 455 14.49 -7.30 -5.32
C GLY A 455 15.96 -7.51 -5.69
N VAL A 456 16.82 -7.66 -4.67
CA VAL A 456 18.22 -8.02 -4.85
C VAL A 456 18.33 -9.55 -4.75
N SER A 457 17.80 -10.14 -3.69
CA SER A 457 17.83 -11.59 -3.47
C SER A 457 16.43 -12.18 -3.27
N SER A 458 16.29 -13.49 -3.47
CA SER A 458 15.06 -14.26 -3.43
C SER A 458 14.56 -14.46 -2.00
N SER A 459 13.79 -13.48 -1.51
CA SER A 459 13.22 -13.56 -0.17
C SER A 459 12.14 -14.64 -0.05
N ARG A 460 11.33 -14.85 -1.09
CA ARG A 460 10.29 -15.88 -1.09
C ARG A 460 10.87 -17.27 -1.23
N GLY A 461 11.87 -17.45 -2.11
CA GLY A 461 12.60 -18.72 -2.21
C GLY A 461 13.26 -19.11 -0.89
N LEU A 462 13.98 -18.18 -0.25
CA LEU A 462 14.58 -18.45 1.06
C LEU A 462 13.52 -18.75 2.13
N ALA A 463 12.42 -18.00 2.16
CA ALA A 463 11.34 -18.26 3.11
C ALA A 463 10.69 -19.63 2.90
N GLY A 464 10.48 -20.05 1.65
CA GLY A 464 9.99 -21.39 1.31
C GLY A 464 10.89 -22.49 1.85
N GLU A 465 12.21 -22.35 1.65
CA GLU A 465 13.20 -23.31 2.17
C GLU A 465 13.20 -23.34 3.71
N MET A 466 13.24 -22.17 4.35
CA MET A 466 13.19 -22.05 5.81
C MET A 466 11.94 -22.72 6.39
N ARG A 467 10.77 -22.45 5.79
CA ARG A 467 9.51 -23.06 6.19
C ARG A 467 9.59 -24.58 6.06
N SER A 468 10.04 -25.11 4.92
CA SER A 468 10.16 -26.56 4.70
C SER A 468 10.96 -27.25 5.82
N ARG A 469 12.14 -26.70 6.16
CA ARG A 469 13.00 -27.25 7.22
C ARG A 469 12.41 -27.11 8.62
N LEU A 470 11.80 -25.97 8.93
CA LEU A 470 11.22 -25.72 10.24
C LEU A 470 9.93 -26.53 10.46
N TYR A 471 9.08 -26.67 9.44
CA TYR A 471 7.88 -27.50 9.50
C TYR A 471 8.20 -28.99 9.70
N ALA A 472 9.33 -29.48 9.17
CA ALA A 472 9.78 -30.85 9.42
C ALA A 472 10.05 -31.13 10.91
N LYS A 473 10.38 -30.09 11.70
CA LYS A 473 10.51 -30.20 13.17
C LYS A 473 9.15 -30.12 13.87
N GLY A 474 8.20 -29.35 13.35
CA GLY A 474 6.82 -29.29 13.82
C GLY A 474 6.70 -29.09 15.33
N ALA A 475 5.97 -29.97 16.01
CA ALA A 475 5.77 -29.92 17.46
C ALA A 475 7.05 -30.19 18.29
N ALA A 476 8.14 -30.69 17.68
CA ALA A 476 9.42 -30.90 18.35
C ALA A 476 10.25 -29.61 18.52
N ILE A 477 9.77 -28.47 18.02
CA ILE A 477 10.41 -27.17 18.24
C ILE A 477 10.38 -26.80 19.72
N ASP A 478 11.55 -26.43 20.25
CA ASP A 478 11.68 -26.03 21.65
C ASP A 478 10.79 -24.80 21.96
N PRO A 479 10.01 -24.82 23.06
CA PRO A 479 9.15 -23.71 23.45
C PRO A 479 9.86 -22.35 23.54
N ALA A 480 11.16 -22.30 23.86
CA ALA A 480 11.92 -21.06 23.99
C ALA A 480 12.21 -20.37 22.65
N ILE A 481 12.21 -21.12 21.53
CA ILE A 481 12.39 -20.55 20.18
C ILE A 481 11.11 -20.52 19.37
N ARG A 482 10.05 -21.19 19.83
CA ARG A 482 8.79 -21.29 19.09
C ARG A 482 8.25 -19.92 18.69
N ASP A 483 8.25 -18.96 19.61
CA ASP A 483 7.55 -17.68 19.40
C ASP A 483 8.45 -16.60 18.74
N LEU A 484 9.64 -16.98 18.24
CA LEU A 484 10.53 -16.10 17.47
C LEU A 484 9.97 -15.82 16.08
N ARG A 485 10.16 -14.60 15.57
CA ARG A 485 9.75 -14.21 14.22
C ARG A 485 10.93 -14.15 13.26
N ILE A 486 10.77 -14.79 12.11
CA ILE A 486 11.69 -14.66 10.97
C ILE A 486 11.03 -13.81 9.88
N LYS A 487 11.69 -12.72 9.47
CA LYS A 487 11.17 -11.82 8.42
C LYS A 487 12.24 -11.55 7.36
N ILE A 488 11.92 -11.85 6.10
CA ILE A 488 12.88 -11.87 4.99
C ILE A 488 12.46 -10.87 3.91
N SER A 489 13.30 -9.87 3.64
CA SER A 489 13.10 -8.89 2.58
C SER A 489 14.09 -9.12 1.44
N GLY A 490 13.65 -8.99 0.19
CA GLY A 490 14.56 -9.12 -0.96
C GLY A 490 15.53 -7.95 -1.12
N CYS A 491 15.33 -6.84 -0.39
CA CYS A 491 16.25 -5.69 -0.35
C CYS A 491 16.07 -4.88 0.94
N PHE A 492 16.92 -3.86 1.12
CA PHE A 492 16.97 -2.99 2.32
C PHE A 492 15.69 -2.18 2.61
N ASN A 493 14.65 -2.21 1.77
CA ASN A 493 13.44 -1.39 1.98
C ASN A 493 12.53 -1.86 3.13
N SER A 494 12.79 -3.05 3.67
CA SER A 494 12.08 -3.63 4.82
C SER A 494 10.57 -3.81 4.62
N CYS A 495 10.16 -4.26 3.43
CA CYS A 495 8.75 -4.54 3.12
C CYS A 495 8.16 -5.67 3.97
N SER A 496 8.98 -6.65 4.39
CA SER A 496 8.55 -7.71 5.32
C SER A 496 8.61 -7.32 6.80
N HIS A 497 9.13 -6.14 7.11
CA HIS A 497 9.42 -5.65 8.47
C HIS A 497 10.61 -6.32 9.18
N HIS A 498 11.69 -6.63 8.47
CA HIS A 498 12.86 -7.34 9.02
C HIS A 498 13.58 -6.62 10.18
N HIS A 499 13.46 -5.30 10.31
CA HIS A 499 14.11 -4.58 11.42
C HIS A 499 13.46 -4.82 12.79
N ILE A 500 12.20 -5.24 12.83
CA ILE A 500 11.45 -5.48 14.08
C ILE A 500 11.22 -6.98 14.32
N ALA A 501 11.92 -7.84 13.60
CA ALA A 501 11.89 -9.29 13.82
C ALA A 501 12.97 -9.70 14.81
N ASP A 502 12.76 -10.82 15.51
CA ASP A 502 13.82 -11.46 16.28
C ASP A 502 15.00 -11.80 15.35
N ILE A 503 14.70 -12.38 14.18
CA ILE A 503 15.66 -12.73 13.14
C ILE A 503 15.19 -12.13 11.80
N GLY A 504 15.81 -11.03 11.41
CA GLY A 504 15.55 -10.32 10.16
C GLY A 504 16.61 -10.59 9.10
N PHE A 505 16.19 -10.62 7.84
CA PHE A 505 17.10 -10.71 6.69
C PHE A 505 16.73 -9.69 5.61
N TYR A 506 17.73 -9.11 4.96
CA TYR A 506 17.51 -8.37 3.71
C TYR A 506 18.54 -8.65 2.61
N GLY A 507 18.08 -8.78 1.37
CA GLY A 507 18.91 -9.14 0.22
C GLY A 507 19.98 -8.09 -0.10
N ILE A 508 21.19 -8.57 -0.35
CA ILE A 508 22.39 -7.86 -0.81
C ILE A 508 23.15 -8.77 -1.79
N SER A 509 24.19 -8.26 -2.45
CA SER A 509 25.06 -9.06 -3.31
C SER A 509 26.53 -8.82 -2.97
N ARG A 510 27.38 -9.83 -3.16
CA ARG A 510 28.84 -9.71 -3.00
C ARG A 510 29.57 -10.26 -4.22
N ASN A 511 30.79 -9.77 -4.46
CA ASN A 511 31.69 -10.38 -5.44
C ASN A 511 32.57 -11.41 -4.72
N VAL A 512 32.61 -12.64 -5.24
CA VAL A 512 33.47 -13.72 -4.74
C VAL A 512 34.15 -14.37 -5.95
N GLY A 513 35.47 -14.22 -6.05
CA GLY A 513 36.24 -14.83 -7.12
C GLY A 513 35.82 -14.39 -8.54
N GLY A 514 35.34 -13.15 -8.70
CA GLY A 514 34.87 -12.62 -9.99
C GLY A 514 33.39 -12.85 -10.27
N TYR A 515 32.69 -13.68 -9.49
CA TYR A 515 31.26 -13.92 -9.62
C TYR A 515 30.45 -13.07 -8.65
N VAL A 516 29.22 -12.73 -9.03
CA VAL A 516 28.26 -12.07 -8.14
C VAL A 516 27.46 -13.15 -7.41
N VAL A 517 27.38 -13.07 -6.09
CA VAL A 517 26.77 -14.09 -5.22
C VAL A 517 25.60 -13.50 -4.44
N PRO A 518 24.42 -14.17 -4.39
CA PRO A 518 23.29 -13.71 -3.61
C PRO A 518 23.57 -13.85 -2.11
N HIS A 519 23.30 -12.78 -1.36
CA HIS A 519 23.55 -12.73 0.07
C HIS A 519 22.35 -12.09 0.78
N PHE A 520 22.22 -12.37 2.07
CA PHE A 520 21.34 -11.64 2.97
C PHE A 520 22.16 -11.00 4.08
N GLN A 521 21.90 -9.72 4.36
CA GLN A 521 22.33 -9.11 5.61
C GLN A 521 21.39 -9.59 6.72
N MET A 522 21.97 -10.16 7.78
CA MET A 522 21.26 -10.55 8.99
C MET A 522 21.12 -9.36 9.96
N VAL A 523 19.94 -9.25 10.55
CA VAL A 523 19.55 -8.25 11.55
C VAL A 523 18.94 -9.00 12.73
N LEU A 524 19.45 -8.81 13.96
CA LEU A 524 19.00 -9.59 15.13
C LEU A 524 18.49 -8.70 16.27
N GLY A 525 17.48 -9.19 17.01
CA GLY A 525 17.01 -8.58 18.25
C GLY A 525 16.01 -7.43 18.07
N GLY A 526 15.28 -7.40 16.97
CA GLY A 526 14.13 -6.49 16.82
C GLY A 526 12.95 -6.93 17.69
N GLN A 527 11.99 -6.03 17.91
CA GLN A 527 10.82 -6.30 18.72
C GLN A 527 9.54 -6.00 17.94
N PHE A 528 8.72 -7.02 17.71
CA PHE A 528 7.44 -6.90 17.00
C PHE A 528 6.30 -6.46 17.93
N GLN A 529 6.28 -6.98 19.16
CA GLN A 529 5.41 -6.54 20.25
C GLN A 529 5.67 -5.08 20.63
N ASN A 530 4.89 -4.53 21.56
CA ASN A 530 4.96 -3.12 21.94
C ASN A 530 4.88 -2.20 20.71
N ASN A 531 4.02 -2.53 19.75
CA ASN A 531 3.83 -1.77 18.52
C ASN A 531 5.11 -1.57 17.67
N GLY A 532 6.02 -2.55 17.65
CA GLY A 532 7.31 -2.40 16.96
C GLY A 532 8.34 -1.61 17.78
N GLY A 533 8.41 -1.89 19.09
CA GLY A 533 9.07 -1.04 20.08
C GLY A 533 10.59 -0.90 19.97
N ALA A 534 11.27 -1.79 19.22
CA ALA A 534 12.71 -1.73 19.03
C ALA A 534 13.19 -2.35 17.73
N TYR A 535 14.39 -1.93 17.31
CA TYR A 535 15.03 -2.38 16.08
C TYR A 535 16.20 -3.31 16.37
N GLY A 536 16.32 -4.34 15.54
CA GLY A 536 17.47 -5.24 15.57
C GLY A 536 18.73 -4.58 15.02
N ILE A 537 19.87 -5.13 15.41
CA ILE A 537 21.20 -4.70 15.01
C ILE A 537 21.67 -5.47 13.77
N GLY A 538 22.33 -4.79 12.84
CA GLY A 538 22.99 -5.45 11.70
C GLY A 538 24.18 -6.28 12.17
N VAL A 539 24.17 -7.58 11.87
CA VAL A 539 25.18 -8.54 12.36
C VAL A 539 26.21 -8.90 11.29
N GLY A 540 25.79 -9.44 10.15
CA GLY A 540 26.70 -9.83 9.08
C GLY A 540 25.98 -10.24 7.79
N GLY A 541 26.71 -10.26 6.68
CA GLY A 541 26.23 -10.76 5.39
C GLY A 541 26.47 -12.26 5.27
N ILE A 542 25.46 -13.01 4.88
CA ILE A 542 25.47 -14.47 4.77
C ILE A 542 25.09 -14.84 3.33
N ALA A 543 25.79 -15.78 2.71
CA ALA A 543 25.39 -16.29 1.41
C ALA A 543 23.98 -16.90 1.48
N SER A 544 23.16 -16.67 0.47
CA SER A 544 21.74 -17.07 0.47
C SER A 544 21.54 -18.55 0.86
N LYS A 545 22.40 -19.44 0.35
CA LYS A 545 22.36 -20.89 0.63
C LYS A 545 22.77 -21.27 2.06
N ALA A 546 23.56 -20.45 2.75
CA ALA A 546 24.01 -20.71 4.11
C ALA A 546 23.01 -20.26 5.18
N VAL A 547 22.05 -19.38 4.84
CA VAL A 547 21.10 -18.83 5.82
C VAL A 547 20.37 -19.91 6.64
N PRO A 548 19.85 -21.00 6.06
CA PRO A 548 19.20 -22.04 6.88
C PRO A 548 20.09 -22.67 7.94
N ALA A 549 21.35 -22.98 7.61
CA ALA A 549 22.31 -23.52 8.56
C ALA A 549 22.66 -22.49 9.66
N VAL A 550 22.76 -21.21 9.28
CA VAL A 550 22.98 -20.12 10.24
C VAL A 550 21.81 -19.99 11.22
N VAL A 551 20.56 -20.05 10.76
CA VAL A 551 19.40 -19.96 11.66
C VAL A 551 19.36 -21.15 12.62
N GLU A 552 19.65 -22.36 12.13
CA GLU A 552 19.73 -23.55 12.98
C GLU A 552 20.81 -23.42 14.06
N ARG A 553 22.02 -23.00 13.68
CA ARG A 553 23.10 -22.80 14.66
C ARG A 553 22.79 -21.65 15.63
N LEU A 554 22.23 -20.54 15.13
CA LEU A 554 21.89 -19.38 15.94
C LEU A 554 20.83 -19.71 17.00
N THR A 555 19.80 -20.46 16.61
CA THR A 555 18.76 -20.90 17.55
C THR A 555 19.29 -21.93 18.55
N GLY A 556 20.18 -22.84 18.13
CA GLY A 556 20.90 -23.75 19.03
C GLY A 556 21.74 -23.01 20.07
N LEU A 557 22.56 -22.04 19.63
CA LEU A 557 23.37 -21.22 20.53
C LEU A 557 22.52 -20.46 21.56
N TYR A 558 21.38 -19.92 21.13
CA TYR A 558 20.45 -19.27 22.05
C TYR A 558 19.90 -20.26 23.09
N LEU A 559 19.50 -21.46 22.69
CA LEU A 559 19.03 -22.49 23.63
C LEU A 559 20.11 -22.90 24.64
N GLU A 560 21.35 -23.05 24.19
CA GLU A 560 22.47 -23.50 25.02
C GLU A 560 22.98 -22.44 26.00
N SER A 561 22.94 -21.16 25.61
CA SER A 561 23.60 -20.07 26.34
C SER A 561 22.66 -19.01 26.90
N ARG A 562 21.34 -19.17 26.74
CA ARG A 562 20.36 -18.28 27.38
C ARG A 562 20.31 -18.50 28.90
N ASN A 563 20.13 -17.42 29.62
CA ASN A 563 19.76 -17.48 31.03
C ASN A 563 18.30 -17.93 31.16
N LYS A 564 17.93 -18.36 32.37
CA LYS A 564 16.53 -18.69 32.67
C LYS A 564 15.63 -17.48 32.39
N ASP A 565 14.53 -17.70 31.67
CA ASP A 565 13.53 -16.68 31.28
C ASP A 565 14.06 -15.53 30.42
N GLU A 566 15.30 -15.62 29.93
CA GLU A 566 15.86 -14.64 29.00
C GLU A 566 15.22 -14.81 27.61
N ASN A 567 14.77 -13.69 27.03
CA ASN A 567 14.28 -13.64 25.67
C ASN A 567 15.42 -13.45 24.65
N PHE A 568 15.14 -13.72 23.38
CA PHE A 568 16.14 -13.70 22.32
C PHE A 568 16.84 -12.35 22.16
N ARG A 569 16.11 -11.24 22.26
CA ARG A 569 16.69 -9.90 22.16
C ARG A 569 17.70 -9.63 23.28
N THR A 570 17.33 -9.88 24.53
CA THR A 570 18.21 -9.69 25.68
C THR A 570 19.45 -10.58 25.56
N TRP A 571 19.27 -11.81 25.05
CA TRP A 571 20.39 -12.70 24.74
C TRP A 571 21.32 -12.13 23.65
N VAL A 572 20.79 -11.57 22.56
CA VAL A 572 21.59 -10.92 21.50
C VAL A 572 22.37 -9.73 22.06
N GLU A 573 21.73 -8.89 22.88
CA GLU A 573 22.35 -7.72 23.51
C GLU A 573 23.48 -8.13 24.46
N ARG A 574 23.27 -9.15 25.29
CA ARG A 574 24.27 -9.68 26.24
C ARG A 574 25.42 -10.41 25.55
N THR A 575 25.12 -11.27 24.59
CA THR A 575 26.12 -12.11 23.90
C THR A 575 26.97 -11.26 22.95
N GLY A 576 26.35 -10.27 22.31
CA GLY A 576 27.01 -9.32 21.43
C GLY A 576 27.30 -9.88 20.03
N LYS A 577 27.27 -8.99 19.04
CA LYS A 577 27.43 -9.36 17.62
C LYS A 577 28.75 -10.06 17.30
N ALA A 578 29.83 -9.72 18.01
CA ALA A 578 31.16 -10.27 17.73
C ALA A 578 31.23 -11.76 18.07
N THR A 579 30.75 -12.13 19.25
CA THR A 579 30.65 -13.53 19.69
C THR A 579 29.72 -14.33 18.78
N ILE A 580 28.54 -13.79 18.45
CA ILE A 580 27.60 -14.45 17.53
C ILE A 580 28.26 -14.71 16.17
N MET A 581 28.95 -13.71 15.60
CA MET A 581 29.62 -13.87 14.32
C MET A 581 30.77 -14.88 14.37
N GLN A 582 31.54 -14.91 15.46
CA GLN A 582 32.62 -15.88 15.66
C GLN A 582 32.09 -17.32 15.65
N SER A 583 30.95 -17.58 16.30
CA SER A 583 30.31 -18.91 16.32
C SER A 583 29.72 -19.35 14.98
N LEU A 584 29.59 -18.43 14.02
CA LEU A 584 29.04 -18.69 12.69
C LEU A 584 30.12 -18.71 11.59
N GLN A 585 31.38 -18.43 11.91
CA GLN A 585 32.43 -18.09 10.94
C GLN A 585 32.62 -19.13 9.83
N ASP A 586 32.58 -20.42 10.15
CA ASP A 586 32.70 -21.54 9.20
C ASP A 586 31.52 -21.64 8.22
N LEU A 587 30.36 -21.06 8.54
CA LEU A 587 29.18 -21.01 7.67
C LEU A 587 29.17 -19.78 6.76
N LEU A 588 30.08 -18.82 6.97
CA LEU A 588 30.13 -17.56 6.22
C LEU A 588 31.03 -17.64 4.98
N GLU A 589 31.86 -18.67 4.87
CA GLU A 589 32.71 -18.88 3.72
C GLU A 589 31.89 -19.34 2.52
N VAL A 590 32.12 -18.69 1.37
CA VAL A 590 31.54 -19.09 0.09
C VAL A 590 32.55 -20.01 -0.60
N PRO A 591 32.21 -21.29 -0.88
CA PRO A 591 33.09 -22.18 -1.63
C PRO A 591 33.40 -21.60 -3.01
N ALA A 592 34.57 -21.94 -3.57
CA ALA A 592 34.90 -21.59 -4.95
C ALA A 592 33.85 -22.15 -5.94
N TYR A 593 33.62 -21.44 -7.04
CA TYR A 593 32.60 -21.78 -8.03
C TYR A 593 32.71 -23.20 -8.56
N GLU A 594 33.94 -23.68 -8.79
CA GLU A 594 34.21 -25.02 -9.30
C GLU A 594 33.93 -26.12 -8.27
N LYS A 595 33.93 -25.77 -6.97
CA LYS A 595 33.66 -26.70 -5.87
C LYS A 595 32.17 -26.82 -5.59
N ASP A 596 31.45 -25.69 -5.53
CA ASP A 596 30.02 -25.69 -5.31
C ASP A 596 29.32 -24.51 -6.00
N LYS A 597 28.73 -24.80 -7.16
CA LYS A 597 27.99 -23.82 -7.97
C LYS A 597 26.66 -23.39 -7.32
N SER A 598 26.14 -24.14 -6.36
CA SER A 598 24.81 -23.87 -5.78
C SER A 598 24.77 -22.54 -5.02
N PHE A 599 25.91 -22.08 -4.49
CA PHE A 599 26.04 -20.78 -3.83
C PHE A 599 25.90 -19.60 -4.79
N TYR A 600 26.14 -19.82 -6.08
CA TYR A 600 26.11 -18.81 -7.13
C TYR A 600 24.75 -18.75 -7.84
N VAL A 601 23.74 -19.42 -7.26
CA VAL A 601 22.35 -19.44 -7.70
C VAL A 601 21.49 -19.10 -6.49
N ASP A 602 20.42 -18.33 -6.66
CA ASP A 602 19.53 -17.99 -5.55
C ASP A 602 18.46 -19.07 -5.30
N TRP A 603 17.68 -18.96 -4.23
CA TRP A 603 16.57 -19.89 -3.97
C TRP A 603 15.43 -19.71 -4.98
N GLY A 604 14.91 -20.82 -5.51
CA GLY A 604 13.81 -20.82 -6.48
C GLY A 604 14.20 -20.36 -7.89
N ASP A 605 15.48 -20.06 -8.11
CA ASP A 605 16.04 -19.77 -9.43
C ASP A 605 17.03 -20.87 -9.82
N VAL A 606 17.14 -21.15 -11.11
CA VAL A 606 18.12 -22.12 -11.67
C VAL A 606 19.29 -21.42 -12.35
N ARG A 607 19.19 -20.10 -12.54
CA ARG A 607 20.16 -19.27 -13.24
C ARG A 607 21.32 -18.90 -12.33
N GLU A 608 22.50 -18.76 -12.92
CA GLU A 608 23.59 -18.07 -12.25
C GLU A 608 23.14 -16.66 -11.86
N TYR A 609 23.38 -16.32 -10.60
CA TYR A 609 22.86 -15.11 -9.99
C TYR A 609 23.43 -13.87 -10.65
N SER A 610 22.54 -12.92 -10.93
CA SER A 610 22.89 -11.63 -11.48
C SER A 610 21.99 -10.54 -10.90
N VAL A 611 22.49 -9.31 -10.93
CA VAL A 611 21.70 -8.11 -10.59
C VAL A 611 21.31 -7.32 -11.83
N LYS A 612 21.57 -7.85 -13.03
CA LYS A 612 21.30 -7.18 -14.32
C LYS A 612 19.81 -7.01 -14.63
N ASP A 613 18.96 -7.86 -14.07
CA ASP A 613 17.50 -7.83 -14.25
C ASP A 613 16.78 -6.94 -13.21
N LYS A 614 17.55 -6.24 -12.36
CA LYS A 614 17.01 -5.27 -11.40
C LYS A 614 16.63 -3.97 -12.12
N GLY A 615 15.34 -3.63 -12.11
CA GLY A 615 14.81 -2.39 -12.68
C GLY A 615 14.73 -1.22 -11.70
N ILE A 616 14.17 -0.11 -12.17
CA ILE A 616 13.89 1.07 -11.34
C ILE A 616 12.64 0.85 -10.47
N GLY A 617 12.74 1.23 -9.19
CA GLY A 617 11.64 1.12 -8.25
C GLY A 617 10.60 2.23 -8.36
N GLU A 618 9.37 1.87 -8.70
CA GLU A 618 8.18 2.76 -8.70
C GLU A 618 7.62 3.03 -7.30
N CYS A 619 8.32 2.53 -6.27
CA CYS A 619 7.80 2.47 -4.91
C CYS A 619 7.60 3.87 -4.37
N ALA A 620 8.31 4.83 -4.98
CA ALA A 620 8.43 6.24 -4.72
C ALA A 620 7.52 7.15 -5.55
N GLY A 621 6.57 6.57 -6.30
CA GLY A 621 5.71 7.38 -7.15
C GLY A 621 6.53 8.13 -8.20
N GLU A 622 5.88 8.97 -9.00
CA GLU A 622 6.59 10.04 -9.71
C GLU A 622 6.26 11.38 -9.04
N ILE A 623 7.17 12.34 -9.18
CA ILE A 623 6.96 13.70 -8.66
C ILE A 623 6.21 14.44 -9.75
N VAL A 624 4.96 14.77 -9.44
CA VAL A 624 4.03 15.42 -10.35
C VAL A 624 3.43 16.59 -9.59
N THR A 625 3.40 17.78 -10.20
CA THR A 625 2.90 18.99 -9.53
C THR A 625 1.37 19.01 -9.50
N LEU A 626 0.80 19.81 -8.60
CA LEU A 626 -0.65 20.07 -8.62
C LEU A 626 -1.12 20.70 -9.93
N THR A 627 -0.25 21.50 -10.58
CA THR A 627 -0.51 22.05 -11.92
C THR A 627 -0.66 20.95 -12.96
N ASP A 628 0.27 19.99 -13.00
CA ASP A 628 0.21 18.86 -13.95
C ASP A 628 -1.07 18.04 -13.77
N PHE A 629 -1.47 17.78 -12.51
CA PHE A 629 -2.74 17.11 -12.22
C PHE A 629 -3.95 17.91 -12.69
N GLY A 630 -3.96 19.24 -12.46
CA GLY A 630 -5.04 20.12 -12.87
C GLY A 630 -5.19 20.24 -14.39
N LEU A 631 -4.08 20.41 -15.11
CA LEU A 631 -4.08 20.49 -16.57
C LEU A 631 -4.54 19.17 -17.20
N LYS A 632 -4.10 18.03 -16.69
CA LYS A 632 -4.60 16.73 -17.14
C LYS A 632 -6.09 16.53 -16.86
N ALA A 633 -6.56 16.96 -15.69
CA ALA A 633 -7.99 16.90 -15.39
C ALA A 633 -8.81 17.74 -16.38
N ALA A 634 -8.27 18.89 -16.83
CA ALA A 634 -8.85 19.69 -17.89
C ALA A 634 -8.86 18.98 -19.25
N ASP A 635 -7.74 18.39 -19.67
CA ASP A 635 -7.63 17.64 -20.93
C ASP A 635 -8.67 16.51 -21.00
N ARG A 636 -8.86 15.81 -19.88
CA ARG A 636 -9.84 14.74 -19.75
C ARG A 636 -11.28 15.24 -19.83
N GLU A 637 -11.62 16.31 -19.12
CA GLU A 637 -12.96 16.90 -19.21
C GLU A 637 -13.26 17.42 -20.61
N LEU A 638 -12.26 17.96 -21.30
CA LEU A 638 -12.39 18.42 -22.67
C LEU A 638 -12.57 17.24 -23.65
N PHE A 639 -11.81 16.16 -23.47
CA PHE A 639 -12.00 14.94 -24.26
C PHE A 639 -13.39 14.33 -24.05
N ASP A 640 -13.86 14.24 -22.81
CA ASP A 640 -15.23 13.82 -22.50
C ASP A 640 -16.27 14.75 -23.15
N ALA A 641 -16.03 16.06 -23.16
CA ALA A 641 -16.91 17.03 -23.80
C ALA A 641 -17.03 16.79 -25.31
N GLN A 642 -15.90 16.49 -25.98
CA GLN A 642 -15.87 16.15 -27.40
C GLN A 642 -16.66 14.86 -27.69
N LEU A 643 -16.46 13.80 -26.91
CA LEU A 643 -17.21 12.55 -27.05
C LEU A 643 -18.73 12.73 -26.86
N ARG A 644 -19.14 13.56 -25.90
CA ARG A 644 -20.57 13.88 -25.67
C ARG A 644 -21.18 14.63 -26.86
N PHE A 645 -20.43 15.55 -27.44
CA PHE A 645 -20.85 16.30 -28.61
C PHE A 645 -21.02 15.40 -29.84
N GLU A 646 -20.07 14.50 -30.09
CA GLU A 646 -20.16 13.47 -31.13
C GLU A 646 -21.37 12.55 -30.90
N GLY A 647 -21.66 12.21 -29.64
CA GLY A 647 -22.83 11.44 -29.22
C GLY A 647 -24.17 12.21 -29.28
N GLY A 648 -24.17 13.48 -29.71
CA GLY A 648 -25.38 14.30 -29.86
C GLY A 648 -25.85 15.03 -28.59
N ASP A 649 -25.13 14.93 -27.48
CA ASP A 649 -25.43 15.61 -26.22
C ASP A 649 -24.69 16.96 -26.12
N ALA A 650 -25.19 17.95 -26.87
CA ALA A 650 -24.59 19.27 -26.96
C ALA A 650 -24.62 20.04 -25.62
N THR A 651 -25.62 19.80 -24.77
CA THR A 651 -25.75 20.48 -23.48
C THR A 651 -24.70 19.98 -22.48
N SER A 652 -24.55 18.65 -22.33
CA SER A 652 -23.50 18.10 -21.47
C SER A 652 -22.10 18.43 -22.00
N ALA A 653 -21.92 18.43 -23.32
CA ALA A 653 -20.65 18.80 -23.93
C ALA A 653 -20.24 20.24 -23.58
N GLY A 654 -21.15 21.21 -23.73
CA GLY A 654 -20.85 22.61 -23.43
C GLY A 654 -20.50 22.83 -21.95
N SER A 655 -21.24 22.20 -21.03
CA SER A 655 -20.95 22.29 -19.60
C SER A 655 -19.59 21.71 -19.22
N ARG A 656 -19.19 20.59 -19.84
CA ARG A 656 -17.88 19.97 -19.61
C ARG A 656 -16.73 20.75 -20.24
N ALA A 657 -16.94 21.33 -21.42
CA ALA A 657 -15.96 22.21 -22.06
C ALA A 657 -15.61 23.41 -21.16
N TYR A 658 -16.62 24.08 -20.60
CA TYR A 658 -16.40 25.16 -19.64
C TYR A 658 -15.70 24.66 -18.36
N ARG A 659 -16.11 23.50 -17.82
CA ARG A 659 -15.45 22.90 -16.66
C ARG A 659 -13.96 22.63 -16.93
N ALA A 660 -13.59 22.17 -18.12
CA ALA A 660 -12.20 21.98 -18.50
C ALA A 660 -11.40 23.29 -18.39
N MET A 661 -11.96 24.41 -18.83
CA MET A 661 -11.32 25.73 -18.69
C MET A 661 -11.14 26.11 -17.22
N VAL A 662 -12.16 25.91 -16.37
CA VAL A 662 -12.04 26.17 -14.92
C VAL A 662 -10.93 25.32 -14.29
N LEU A 663 -10.85 24.03 -14.62
CA LEU A 663 -9.82 23.13 -14.10
C LEU A 663 -8.42 23.52 -14.56
N ALA A 664 -8.25 23.95 -15.81
CA ALA A 664 -6.95 24.38 -16.33
C ALA A 664 -6.47 25.66 -15.63
N ALA A 665 -7.35 26.65 -15.47
CA ALA A 665 -7.07 27.87 -14.72
C ALA A 665 -6.74 27.58 -13.25
N GLN A 666 -7.52 26.70 -12.61
CA GLN A 666 -7.31 26.29 -11.23
C GLN A 666 -5.98 25.53 -11.06
N GLY A 667 -5.61 24.68 -12.02
CA GLY A 667 -4.33 23.95 -12.01
C GLY A 667 -3.15 24.92 -11.94
N LEU A 668 -3.13 25.95 -12.79
CA LEU A 668 -2.11 26.99 -12.78
C LEU A 668 -2.03 27.73 -11.44
N LEU A 669 -3.18 28.10 -10.88
CA LEU A 669 -3.26 28.76 -9.57
C LEU A 669 -2.73 27.87 -8.45
N LYS A 670 -3.09 26.57 -8.46
CA LYS A 670 -2.64 25.60 -7.45
C LYS A 670 -1.14 25.36 -7.45
N GLY A 671 -0.46 25.62 -8.57
CA GLY A 671 1.00 25.65 -8.62
C GLY A 671 1.63 26.73 -7.76
N LYS A 672 0.95 27.88 -7.59
CA LYS A 672 1.39 28.99 -6.73
C LYS A 672 0.85 28.87 -5.31
N ASP A 673 -0.41 28.46 -5.19
CA ASP A 673 -1.14 28.37 -3.92
C ASP A 673 -1.99 27.10 -3.87
N PRO A 674 -1.57 26.07 -3.12
CA PRO A 674 -2.32 24.82 -3.01
C PRO A 674 -3.75 24.95 -2.44
N ASP A 675 -4.04 26.04 -1.70
CA ASP A 675 -5.33 26.24 -1.02
C ASP A 675 -6.39 26.90 -1.92
N VAL A 676 -6.15 27.03 -3.23
CA VAL A 676 -7.14 27.58 -4.19
C VAL A 676 -8.43 26.76 -4.16
N PRO A 677 -9.59 27.38 -3.83
CA PRO A 677 -10.87 26.68 -3.73
C PRO A 677 -11.41 26.23 -5.10
N GLU A 678 -12.40 25.34 -5.10
CA GLU A 678 -13.04 24.81 -6.33
C GLU A 678 -14.14 25.71 -6.90
N ASN A 679 -14.46 26.83 -6.25
CA ASN A 679 -15.47 27.76 -6.72
C ASN A 679 -15.01 28.45 -8.02
N ALA A 680 -15.78 28.28 -9.10
CA ALA A 680 -15.43 28.82 -10.41
C ALA A 680 -15.29 30.35 -10.44
N ASP A 681 -16.09 31.09 -9.68
CA ASP A 681 -16.00 32.55 -9.61
C ASP A 681 -14.71 33.00 -8.93
N VAL A 682 -14.31 32.32 -7.85
CA VAL A 682 -13.03 32.59 -7.17
C VAL A 682 -11.84 32.22 -8.07
N VAL A 683 -11.91 31.08 -8.77
CA VAL A 683 -10.88 30.67 -9.74
C VAL A 683 -10.77 31.71 -10.85
N MET A 684 -11.88 32.21 -11.37
CA MET A 684 -11.93 33.25 -12.39
C MET A 684 -11.27 34.55 -11.91
N GLU A 685 -11.67 35.05 -10.74
CA GLU A 685 -11.13 36.29 -10.17
C GLU A 685 -9.61 36.19 -9.97
N ARG A 686 -9.16 35.09 -9.36
CA ARG A 686 -7.73 34.88 -9.10
C ARG A 686 -6.93 34.67 -10.37
N PHE A 687 -7.43 33.90 -11.33
CA PHE A 687 -6.77 33.71 -12.62
C PHE A 687 -6.61 35.06 -13.34
N THR A 688 -7.64 35.89 -13.31
CA THR A 688 -7.59 37.23 -13.90
C THR A 688 -6.46 38.05 -13.27
N LYS A 689 -6.45 38.15 -11.94
CA LYS A 689 -5.47 38.94 -11.21
C LYS A 689 -4.03 38.41 -11.32
N GLU A 690 -3.84 37.10 -11.25
CA GLU A 690 -2.51 36.50 -11.09
C GLU A 690 -1.85 36.10 -12.41
N PHE A 691 -2.63 35.90 -13.48
CA PHE A 691 -2.16 35.39 -14.76
C PHE A 691 -2.50 36.30 -15.95
N HIS A 692 -3.72 36.83 -16.03
CA HIS A 692 -4.11 37.71 -17.14
C HIS A 692 -3.57 39.14 -16.97
N ASP A 693 -3.87 39.79 -15.84
CA ASP A 693 -3.54 41.21 -15.61
C ASP A 693 -2.02 41.43 -15.47
N THR A 694 -1.30 40.40 -15.00
CA THR A 694 0.17 40.39 -14.94
C THR A 694 0.81 40.16 -16.30
N GLY A 695 0.02 39.81 -17.33
CA GLY A 695 0.49 39.45 -18.66
C GLY A 695 1.21 38.10 -18.75
N VAL A 696 1.31 37.34 -17.66
CA VAL A 696 2.00 36.04 -17.61
C VAL A 696 1.36 35.02 -18.56
N PHE A 697 0.03 35.05 -18.68
CA PHE A 697 -0.72 34.16 -19.55
C PHE A 697 -0.67 34.53 -21.03
N ASN A 698 -0.30 35.78 -21.36
CA ASN A 698 -0.38 36.29 -22.73
C ASN A 698 0.40 35.40 -23.69
N ASP A 699 -0.25 35.06 -24.79
CA ASP A 699 0.40 34.37 -25.89
C ASP A 699 1.34 35.35 -26.62
N PRO A 700 2.55 34.94 -27.02
CA PRO A 700 3.49 35.80 -27.72
C PRO A 700 2.95 36.45 -29.00
N TYR A 701 1.97 35.81 -29.66
CA TYR A 701 1.41 36.27 -30.93
C TYR A 701 -0.07 36.69 -30.80
N ALA A 702 -0.85 35.96 -30.01
CA ALA A 702 -2.28 36.21 -29.84
C ALA A 702 -2.62 37.11 -28.63
N GLY A 703 -1.63 37.51 -27.83
CA GLY A 703 -1.82 38.38 -26.66
C GLY A 703 -2.81 37.78 -25.64
N PRO A 704 -3.76 38.55 -25.09
CA PRO A 704 -4.71 38.07 -24.08
C PRO A 704 -5.88 37.26 -24.68
N LYS A 705 -5.91 37.04 -25.99
CA LYS A 705 -7.08 36.47 -26.70
C LYS A 705 -7.57 35.16 -26.11
N PHE A 706 -6.67 34.25 -25.74
CA PHE A 706 -7.08 32.97 -25.17
C PHE A 706 -7.74 33.11 -23.80
N ALA A 707 -7.32 34.07 -22.96
CA ALA A 707 -7.99 34.36 -21.69
C ALA A 707 -9.42 34.89 -21.90
N GLN A 708 -9.65 35.66 -22.97
CA GLN A 708 -10.97 36.19 -23.30
C GLN A 708 -11.99 35.08 -23.59
N TYR A 709 -11.57 33.96 -24.17
CA TYR A 709 -12.45 32.80 -24.35
C TYR A 709 -12.96 32.26 -23.01
N TYR A 710 -12.08 32.17 -22.00
CA TYR A 710 -12.49 31.74 -20.66
C TYR A 710 -13.45 32.75 -20.01
N PHE A 711 -13.18 34.04 -20.16
CA PHE A 711 -14.05 35.11 -19.63
C PHE A 711 -15.45 35.06 -20.27
N GLN A 712 -15.51 34.87 -21.59
CA GLN A 712 -16.77 34.74 -22.33
C GLN A 712 -17.54 33.49 -21.90
N ALA A 713 -16.87 32.33 -21.82
CA ALA A 713 -17.49 31.08 -21.38
C ALA A 713 -18.05 31.20 -19.95
N HIS A 714 -17.31 31.84 -19.04
CA HIS A 714 -17.75 32.09 -17.67
C HIS A 714 -18.92 33.07 -17.57
N GLY A 715 -18.93 34.12 -18.40
CA GLY A 715 -20.04 35.08 -18.48
C GLY A 715 -21.32 34.46 -18.99
N HIS A 716 -21.23 33.47 -19.88
CA HIS A 716 -22.37 32.74 -20.44
C HIS A 716 -22.71 31.44 -19.70
N ARG A 717 -22.07 31.15 -18.55
CA ARG A 717 -22.32 29.93 -17.79
C ARG A 717 -23.80 29.81 -17.40
N GLY A 718 -24.40 28.65 -17.64
CA GLY A 718 -25.82 28.40 -17.36
C GLY A 718 -26.80 28.87 -18.44
N GLN A 719 -26.33 29.48 -19.54
CA GLN A 719 -27.16 29.72 -20.72
C GLN A 719 -27.26 28.43 -21.55
N GLY A 720 -28.44 28.16 -22.12
CA GLY A 720 -28.63 27.03 -23.03
C GLY A 720 -27.80 27.21 -24.30
N LEU A 721 -26.94 26.24 -24.60
CA LEU A 721 -26.12 26.24 -25.82
C LEU A 721 -26.80 25.36 -26.88
N ASP A 722 -27.01 25.92 -28.06
CA ASP A 722 -27.34 25.14 -29.25
C ASP A 722 -26.08 24.41 -29.78
N LYS A 723 -26.27 23.56 -30.78
CA LYS A 723 -25.20 22.71 -31.31
C LYS A 723 -24.02 23.53 -31.86
N ASP A 724 -24.28 24.67 -32.49
CA ASP A 724 -23.24 25.49 -33.12
C ASP A 724 -22.44 26.26 -32.05
N LYS A 725 -23.12 26.81 -31.04
CA LYS A 725 -22.46 27.45 -29.90
C LYS A 725 -21.67 26.47 -29.05
N THR A 726 -22.17 25.25 -28.84
CA THR A 726 -21.38 24.19 -28.17
C THR A 726 -20.14 23.83 -28.99
N SER A 727 -20.27 23.69 -30.30
CA SER A 727 -19.12 23.44 -31.18
C SER A 727 -18.07 24.54 -31.04
N LEU A 728 -18.47 25.82 -31.08
CA LEU A 728 -17.58 26.96 -30.88
C LEU A 728 -16.87 26.90 -29.51
N LEU A 729 -17.64 26.70 -28.44
CA LEU A 729 -17.10 26.62 -27.08
C LEU A 729 -16.08 25.48 -26.93
N LEU A 730 -16.27 24.34 -27.61
CA LEU A 730 -15.29 23.24 -27.59
C LEU A 730 -13.94 23.64 -28.19
N HIS A 731 -13.95 24.38 -29.31
CA HIS A 731 -12.73 24.88 -29.93
C HIS A 731 -12.05 25.95 -29.06
N GLU A 732 -12.84 26.85 -28.48
CA GLU A 732 -12.36 27.89 -27.56
C GLU A 732 -11.77 27.30 -26.28
N ALA A 733 -12.43 26.29 -25.70
CA ALA A 733 -11.93 25.55 -24.55
C ALA A 733 -10.62 24.83 -24.87
N GLN A 734 -10.50 24.19 -26.03
CA GLN A 734 -9.23 23.57 -26.48
C GLN A 734 -8.11 24.60 -26.55
N LEU A 735 -8.34 25.73 -27.20
CA LEU A 735 -7.32 26.78 -27.32
C LEU A 735 -6.91 27.35 -25.95
N PHE A 736 -7.87 27.52 -25.03
CA PHE A 736 -7.58 27.98 -23.68
C PHE A 736 -6.76 26.96 -22.88
N VAL A 737 -7.14 25.67 -22.91
CA VAL A 737 -6.42 24.62 -22.18
C VAL A 737 -4.98 24.47 -22.71
N GLU A 738 -4.78 24.52 -24.04
CA GLU A 738 -3.44 24.54 -24.65
C GLU A 738 -2.62 25.78 -24.27
N ALA A 739 -3.28 26.94 -24.14
CA ALA A 739 -2.64 28.16 -23.66
C ALA A 739 -2.21 28.03 -22.18
N CYS A 740 -2.98 27.31 -21.35
CA CYS A 740 -2.58 26.98 -19.98
C CYS A 740 -1.34 26.08 -19.94
N HIS A 741 -1.30 25.01 -20.75
CA HIS A 741 -0.10 24.16 -20.90
C HIS A 741 1.12 24.98 -21.33
N SER A 742 0.95 25.82 -22.34
CA SER A 742 2.00 26.70 -22.85
C SER A 742 2.49 27.70 -21.80
N CYS A 743 1.56 28.29 -21.03
CA CYS A 743 1.89 29.19 -19.92
C CYS A 743 2.72 28.48 -18.86
N TYR A 744 2.30 27.29 -18.44
CA TYR A 744 3.02 26.50 -17.45
C TYR A 744 4.44 26.12 -17.93
N ALA A 745 4.56 25.66 -19.17
CA ALA A 745 5.86 25.34 -19.76
C ALA A 745 6.82 26.54 -19.77
N ARG A 746 6.33 27.75 -20.11
CA ARG A 746 7.13 28.97 -20.04
C ARG A 746 7.58 29.30 -18.62
N MET A 747 6.69 29.16 -17.64
CA MET A 747 7.02 29.41 -16.22
C MET A 747 8.11 28.47 -15.72
N SER A 748 8.01 27.18 -16.01
CA SER A 748 9.01 26.18 -15.58
C SER A 748 10.39 26.41 -16.22
N LEU A 749 10.44 26.90 -17.48
CA LEU A 749 11.70 27.23 -18.15
C LEU A 749 12.39 28.46 -17.53
N THR A 750 11.63 29.45 -17.09
CA THR A 750 12.17 30.64 -16.41
C THR A 750 12.76 30.29 -15.06
N GLU A 751 12.05 29.50 -14.25
CA GLU A 751 12.55 29.01 -12.95
C GLU A 751 13.83 28.18 -13.11
N THR A 752 13.93 27.37 -14.17
CA THR A 752 15.13 26.57 -14.43
C THR A 752 16.33 27.45 -14.79
N LYS A 753 16.13 28.53 -15.55
CA LYS A 753 17.21 29.48 -15.88
C LYS A 753 17.68 30.26 -14.67
N GLU A 754 16.77 30.68 -13.79
CA GLU A 754 17.09 31.37 -12.54
C GLU A 754 17.76 30.47 -11.50
N ALA A 755 17.50 29.15 -11.52
CA ALA A 755 18.14 28.19 -10.62
C ALA A 755 19.54 27.74 -11.09
N VAL A 756 19.90 28.00 -12.35
CA VAL A 756 21.20 27.66 -12.96
C VAL A 756 22.12 28.89 -13.04
N ALA A 757 21.55 30.10 -12.98
CA ALA A 757 22.25 31.37 -12.78
C ALA A 757 22.59 31.57 -11.29
#